data_AF-A0AAD8YAY3-F1
#
_entry.id   AF-A0AAD8YAY3-F1
#
_cell.length_a   1.000
_cell.length_b   1.000
_cell.length_c   1.000
_cell.angle_alpha   90.00
_cell.angle_beta   90.00
_cell.angle_gamma   90.00
#
_symmetry.space_group_name_H-M   'P 1'
#
loop_
_entity.id
_entity.type
_entity.pdbx_description
1 polymer ?
#
loop_
_entity_poly.entity_id
_entity_poly.type
_entity_poly.pdbx_seq_one_letter_code
_entity_poly.pdbx_strand_id
1 'polypeptide(L)'
;MPTSLLLELWGVGTLAAIGEYEKKVLDGYGLNKYIFVPSVYGESNFHFDKAGDGICFESSKSNFYHKISAEIVAATKSKRAVIVFFRDRSKLDEFVGTATYRQLGRHKSLLTEDMTPRDKDFVINKAATAGQITLSTAVFGRGTDFFCKDDSVEKNGGVHIIQTFLSEEVSEEVQIQGRTARQGKRGSYQMILLESELESDFGIKAVEKEQLPKGQWYQWLCNIRVKHQREQCILIEENLIDATNIDSLTHNYFDSLIAGSKAKSQEQFKNLYQLIKKPPVPSSVHIDLALVIDVTGSMAPYAQSTVSTIENLLNGPSSLMSKLLTNFPEIDFQLRLGCQCFRDIDDGNSKFTELVLSDGSHFTSHVSTALNFVKRTCAAPSGGFDLAEDIIGAIHRSANWQNGEDWTSDIKFMMLFSDASAHGLLPAPLVNGDNYPTRHPEGLTTNDAVTSLVARDADLFFCSFNPAATERTEDELSKYFKKHPDNVAEHSVVRIPMVPKESAISSTSSAPSGHGRHIIFVLDESSSMRCSWSGVVVAYNQYIAKRRQSQSDSDLISVVQFDNDSRITVQHAPLSSAPSKLPYNGWGTRFHPAALSACELARGTPSTHVPAIVFMSDGAANDAAAAAHEFALLNSNIYRSSRNHLELHVIGFGGGSCQAQLQQIASASQAGKVHSSANTADLASVFVDIASTQNVSLLLESEIAKRITEAVSDKLSLEYFGS
;
A
#
# COMPACT_ATOMS: atom_id res chain seq x y z
N MET A 1 14.01 37.41 26.76
CA MET A 1 12.64 37.75 27.24
C MET A 1 12.75 38.14 28.71
N PRO A 2 11.95 39.13 29.15
CA PRO A 2 12.17 39.87 30.39
C PRO A 2 11.92 39.02 31.64
N THR A 3 12.76 39.25 32.64
CA THR A 3 12.66 38.76 34.01
C THR A 3 11.43 39.36 34.71
N SER A 4 10.25 38.78 34.48
CA SER A 4 9.13 38.94 35.41
C SER A 4 9.33 37.97 36.57
N LEU A 5 9.69 38.49 37.74
CA LEU A 5 9.58 37.77 39.02
C LEU A 5 8.10 37.50 39.30
N LEU A 6 7.56 36.44 38.69
CA LEU A 6 6.28 35.83 39.04
C LEU A 6 6.56 34.90 40.22
N LEU A 7 6.11 35.30 41.42
CA LEU A 7 6.07 34.41 42.56
C LEU A 7 4.94 33.39 42.29
N GLU A 8 5.29 32.20 41.81
CA GLU A 8 4.33 31.12 41.60
C GLU A 8 4.14 30.32 42.90
N LEU A 9 2.90 30.32 43.42
CA LEU A 9 2.50 29.56 44.60
C LEU A 9 1.54 28.45 44.20
N TRP A 10 1.89 27.20 44.50
CA TRP A 10 1.12 26.02 44.14
C TRP A 10 0.61 25.33 45.42
N GLY A 11 -0.66 24.93 45.44
CA GLY A 11 -1.30 24.26 46.58
C GLY A 11 -1.68 22.82 46.25
N VAL A 12 -1.11 21.83 46.95
CA VAL A 12 -1.39 20.40 46.74
C VAL A 12 -1.52 19.66 48.07
N GLY A 13 -2.56 18.83 48.21
CA GLY A 13 -2.82 18.05 49.44
C GLY A 13 -1.95 16.81 49.63
N THR A 14 -1.12 16.46 48.65
CA THR A 14 -0.29 15.25 48.61
C THR A 14 1.19 15.53 48.41
N LEU A 15 1.66 16.71 48.86
CA LEU A 15 3.06 17.11 48.74
C LEU A 15 4.04 16.07 49.33
N ALA A 16 3.64 15.38 50.40
CA ALA A 16 4.43 14.33 51.03
C ALA A 16 4.55 13.04 50.19
N ALA A 17 3.67 12.84 49.21
CA ALA A 17 3.65 11.67 48.32
C ALA A 17 4.34 11.92 46.96
N ILE A 18 4.94 13.10 46.78
CA ILE A 18 5.72 13.46 45.59
C ILE A 18 7.06 12.72 45.63
N GLY A 19 7.39 11.99 44.57
CA GLY A 19 8.63 11.25 44.41
C GLY A 19 9.84 12.17 44.19
N GLU A 20 11.03 11.56 44.08
CA GLU A 20 12.27 12.32 43.83
C GLU A 20 12.32 12.91 42.42
N TYR A 21 11.74 12.21 41.44
CA TYR A 21 11.72 12.67 40.05
C TYR A 21 10.89 13.94 39.91
N GLU A 22 9.67 13.95 40.43
CA GLU A 22 8.80 15.13 40.35
C GLU A 22 9.40 16.31 41.11
N LYS A 23 10.10 16.08 42.23
CA LYS A 23 10.84 17.14 42.93
C LYS A 23 11.94 17.74 42.06
N LYS A 24 12.70 16.91 41.33
CA LYS A 24 13.71 17.41 40.37
C LYS A 24 13.07 18.22 39.25
N VAL A 25 11.92 17.77 38.74
CA VAL A 25 11.15 18.52 37.73
C VAL A 25 10.72 19.88 38.29
N LEU A 26 10.13 19.91 39.50
CA LEU A 26 9.71 21.14 40.18
C LEU A 26 10.90 22.08 40.45
N ASP A 27 12.06 21.55 40.84
CA ASP A 27 13.30 22.32 41.00
C ASP A 27 13.70 22.99 39.67
N GLY A 28 13.50 22.30 38.53
CA GLY A 28 13.70 22.87 37.19
C GLY A 28 12.81 24.08 36.89
N TYR A 29 11.61 24.13 37.48
CA TYR A 29 10.71 25.29 37.42
C TYR A 29 10.97 26.32 38.55
N GLY A 30 12.01 26.13 39.37
CA GLY A 30 12.35 27.01 40.48
C GLY A 30 11.53 26.80 41.75
N LEU A 31 10.73 25.73 41.82
CA LEU A 31 9.87 25.38 42.96
C LEU A 31 10.63 24.48 43.96
N ASN A 32 11.58 25.07 44.68
CA ASN A 32 12.48 24.34 45.60
C ASN A 32 12.16 24.53 47.11
N LYS A 33 11.05 25.21 47.44
CA LYS A 33 10.61 25.44 48.81
C LYS A 33 9.22 24.85 49.04
N TYR A 34 9.14 24.00 50.05
CA TYR A 34 7.94 23.25 50.39
C TYR A 34 7.45 23.68 51.78
N ILE A 35 6.18 24.08 51.89
CA ILE A 35 5.53 24.43 53.16
C ILE A 35 4.44 23.41 53.43
N PHE A 36 4.54 22.71 54.57
CA PHE A 36 3.51 21.80 55.02
C PHE A 36 2.58 22.50 56.02
N VAL A 37 1.30 22.63 55.67
CA VAL A 37 0.30 23.26 56.54
C VAL A 37 -0.42 22.15 57.33
N PRO A 38 -0.37 22.15 58.68
CA PRO A 38 -1.04 21.14 59.48
C PRO A 38 -2.57 21.24 59.37
N SER A 39 -3.24 20.10 59.55
CA SER A 39 -4.71 20.05 59.59
C SER A 39 -5.26 20.79 60.81
N VAL A 40 -6.35 21.56 60.60
CA VAL A 40 -7.09 22.25 61.67
C VAL A 40 -7.86 21.25 62.57
N TYR A 41 -8.11 20.03 62.08
CA TYR A 41 -8.99 19.04 62.73
C TYR A 41 -8.23 17.95 63.52
N GLY A 42 -6.92 18.09 63.72
CA GLY A 42 -6.09 17.10 64.42
C GLY A 42 -5.76 15.87 63.58
N GLU A 43 -5.38 14.77 64.25
CA GLU A 43 -5.06 13.49 63.59
C GLU A 43 -6.29 12.83 62.96
N SER A 44 -6.09 12.19 61.82
CA SER A 44 -7.17 11.52 61.08
C SER A 44 -7.56 10.20 61.74
N ASN A 45 -8.85 9.96 61.92
CA ASN A 45 -9.40 8.67 62.38
C ASN A 45 -9.54 7.66 61.22
N PHE A 46 -8.57 7.67 60.30
CA PHE A 46 -8.48 6.82 59.13
C PHE A 46 -7.93 5.44 59.48
N HIS A 47 -8.61 4.40 59.02
CA HIS A 47 -8.19 3.01 59.20
C HIS A 47 -7.89 2.31 57.87
N PHE A 48 -6.65 1.87 57.69
CA PHE A 48 -6.24 1.02 56.58
C PHE A 48 -5.43 -0.16 57.10
N ASP A 49 -6.03 -1.34 57.04
CA ASP A 49 -5.40 -2.58 57.49
C ASP A 49 -4.44 -3.13 56.41
N LYS A 50 -3.20 -2.65 56.46
CA LYS A 50 -2.13 -3.04 55.52
C LYS A 50 -1.63 -4.48 55.68
N ALA A 51 -1.97 -5.16 56.79
CA ALA A 51 -1.40 -6.46 57.15
C ALA A 51 -2.44 -7.59 57.30
N GLY A 52 -3.72 -7.26 57.42
CA GLY A 52 -4.84 -8.19 57.43
C GLY A 52 -5.66 -8.14 56.13
N ASP A 53 -6.95 -7.85 56.24
CA ASP A 53 -7.92 -7.99 55.13
C ASP A 53 -8.09 -6.71 54.29
N GLY A 54 -7.31 -5.66 54.58
CA GLY A 54 -7.37 -4.41 53.83
C GLY A 54 -6.78 -4.48 52.43
N ILE A 55 -6.05 -5.55 52.07
CA ILE A 55 -5.54 -5.79 50.71
C ILE A 55 -5.89 -7.21 50.29
N CYS A 56 -6.74 -7.32 49.27
CA CYS A 56 -7.17 -8.59 48.70
C CYS A 56 -6.64 -8.73 47.27
N PHE A 57 -6.23 -9.94 46.91
CA PHE A 57 -5.82 -10.30 45.57
C PHE A 57 -6.69 -11.45 45.09
N GLU A 58 -7.22 -11.33 43.89
CA GLU A 58 -8.06 -12.35 43.29
C GLU A 58 -7.48 -12.73 41.93
N SER A 59 -7.35 -14.02 41.68
CA SER A 59 -6.80 -14.56 40.42
C SER A 59 -7.83 -14.61 39.30
N SER A 60 -9.12 -14.70 39.65
CA SER A 60 -10.23 -14.79 38.70
C SER A 60 -11.13 -13.57 38.77
N LYS A 61 -11.50 -13.02 37.60
CA LYS A 61 -12.48 -11.94 37.45
C LYS A 61 -13.79 -12.21 38.18
N SER A 62 -14.29 -13.45 38.15
CA SER A 62 -15.53 -13.82 38.82
C SER A 62 -15.42 -13.72 40.34
N ASN A 63 -14.28 -14.16 40.90
CA ASN A 63 -14.02 -14.08 42.34
C ASN A 63 -13.78 -12.62 42.77
N PHE A 64 -13.07 -11.85 41.94
CA PHE A 64 -12.87 -10.42 42.12
C PHE A 64 -14.18 -9.65 42.28
N TYR A 65 -15.13 -9.82 41.36
CA TYR A 65 -16.44 -9.16 41.47
C TYR A 65 -17.31 -9.69 42.62
N HIS A 66 -17.18 -10.98 42.97
CA HIS A 66 -17.82 -11.54 44.16
C HIS A 66 -17.26 -10.93 45.44
N LYS A 67 -15.94 -10.78 45.54
CA LYS A 67 -15.27 -10.19 46.70
C LYS A 67 -15.66 -8.73 46.88
N ILE A 68 -15.62 -7.93 45.81
CA ILE A 68 -16.12 -6.53 45.83
C ILE A 68 -17.55 -6.47 46.36
N SER A 69 -18.44 -7.32 45.84
CA SER A 69 -19.85 -7.32 46.25
C SER A 69 -20.05 -7.79 47.70
N ALA A 70 -19.27 -8.78 48.15
CA ALA A 70 -19.32 -9.28 49.53
C ALA A 70 -18.93 -8.18 50.53
N GLU A 71 -17.88 -7.41 50.23
CA GLU A 71 -17.44 -6.29 51.08
C GLU A 71 -18.45 -5.15 51.09
N ILE A 72 -19.04 -4.81 49.94
CA ILE A 72 -20.14 -3.84 49.86
C ILE A 72 -21.31 -4.28 50.75
N VAL A 73 -21.72 -5.55 50.69
CA VAL A 73 -22.82 -6.08 51.50
C VAL A 73 -22.48 -6.10 52.98
N ALA A 74 -21.24 -6.44 53.36
CA ALA A 74 -20.80 -6.44 54.76
C ALA A 74 -20.82 -5.02 55.36
N ALA A 75 -20.29 -4.03 54.64
CA ALA A 75 -20.26 -2.64 55.08
C ALA A 75 -21.68 -2.03 55.14
N THR A 76 -22.53 -2.30 54.15
CA THR A 76 -23.91 -1.78 54.12
C THR A 76 -24.81 -2.43 55.18
N LYS A 77 -24.63 -3.72 55.52
CA LYS A 77 -25.33 -4.37 56.65
C LYS A 77 -25.05 -3.67 57.98
N SER A 78 -23.83 -3.15 58.15
CA SER A 78 -23.43 -2.33 59.30
C SER A 78 -23.90 -0.87 59.19
N LYS A 79 -24.77 -0.53 58.23
CA LYS A 79 -25.27 0.83 57.95
C LYS A 79 -24.18 1.86 57.64
N ARG A 80 -23.07 1.42 57.05
CA ARG A 80 -22.01 2.31 56.56
C ARG A 80 -22.27 2.70 55.10
N ALA A 81 -21.72 3.84 54.69
CA ALA A 81 -21.67 4.25 53.29
C ALA A 81 -20.46 3.61 52.60
N VAL A 82 -20.60 3.18 51.35
CA VAL A 82 -19.52 2.54 50.57
C VAL A 82 -19.32 3.27 49.26
N ILE A 83 -18.06 3.62 48.96
CA ILE A 83 -17.65 4.21 47.68
C ILE A 83 -16.62 3.29 47.04
N VAL A 84 -16.89 2.83 45.82
CA VAL A 84 -16.02 1.93 45.08
C VAL A 84 -15.42 2.67 43.89
N PHE A 85 -14.09 2.69 43.78
CA PHE A 85 -13.37 3.30 42.67
C PHE A 85 -12.85 2.24 41.71
N PHE A 86 -13.33 2.30 40.48
CA PHE A 86 -12.82 1.54 39.33
C PHE A 86 -11.82 2.37 38.54
N ARG A 87 -10.86 1.72 37.87
CA ARG A 87 -9.80 2.39 37.11
C ARG A 87 -10.38 3.33 36.06
N ASP A 88 -11.31 2.82 35.27
CA ASP A 88 -11.95 3.51 34.17
C ASP A 88 -13.43 3.14 34.04
N ARG A 89 -14.09 3.74 33.04
CA ARG A 89 -15.50 3.49 32.73
C ARG A 89 -15.78 2.06 32.27
N SER A 90 -14.87 1.48 31.49
CA SER A 90 -15.02 0.11 30.96
C SER A 90 -15.10 -0.91 32.08
N LYS A 91 -14.22 -0.82 33.09
CA LYS A 91 -14.22 -1.70 34.27
C LYS A 91 -15.46 -1.53 35.13
N LEU A 92 -15.92 -0.30 35.30
CA LEU A 92 -17.17 0.00 36.00
C LEU A 92 -18.37 -0.66 35.29
N ASP A 93 -18.48 -0.51 33.97
CA ASP A 93 -19.56 -1.09 33.19
C ASP A 93 -19.49 -2.63 33.17
N GLU A 94 -18.29 -3.22 33.12
CA GLU A 94 -18.08 -4.67 33.25
C GLU A 94 -18.67 -5.20 34.57
N PHE A 95 -18.39 -4.52 35.69
CA PHE A 95 -18.96 -4.88 36.99
C PHE A 95 -20.49 -4.70 37.03
N VAL A 96 -21.01 -3.59 36.49
CA VAL A 96 -22.47 -3.31 36.43
C VAL A 96 -23.21 -4.37 35.62
N GLY A 97 -22.58 -4.95 34.60
CA GLY A 97 -23.13 -6.04 33.79
C GLY A 97 -23.27 -7.38 34.53
N THR A 98 -22.57 -7.58 35.65
CA THR A 98 -22.53 -8.86 36.37
C THR A 98 -23.82 -9.18 37.12
N ALA A 99 -24.07 -10.48 37.35
CA ALA A 99 -25.16 -10.93 38.21
C ALA A 99 -24.98 -10.46 39.67
N THR A 100 -23.73 -10.36 40.14
CA THR A 100 -23.41 -9.97 41.52
C THR A 100 -23.79 -8.51 41.80
N TYR A 101 -23.61 -7.60 40.82
CA TYR A 101 -24.10 -6.22 40.93
C TYR A 101 -25.63 -6.14 41.06
N ARG A 102 -26.39 -7.03 40.39
CA ARG A 102 -27.85 -7.06 40.49
C ARG A 102 -28.33 -7.50 41.86
N GLN A 103 -27.54 -8.30 42.57
CA GLN A 103 -27.82 -8.75 43.94
C GLN A 103 -27.56 -7.67 45.01
N LEU A 104 -26.87 -6.58 44.65
CA LEU A 104 -26.69 -5.42 45.53
C LEU A 104 -28.03 -4.71 45.77
N GLY A 105 -28.20 -4.16 46.99
CA GLY A 105 -29.42 -3.49 47.43
C GLY A 105 -29.86 -2.29 46.57
N ARG A 106 -31.07 -1.77 46.84
CA ARG A 106 -31.71 -0.71 46.04
C ARG A 106 -31.01 0.66 46.11
N HIS A 107 -30.22 0.93 47.14
CA HIS A 107 -29.57 2.22 47.38
C HIS A 107 -28.19 2.30 46.72
N LYS A 108 -28.15 2.16 45.39
CA LYS A 108 -26.91 2.24 44.60
C LYS A 108 -26.97 3.37 43.57
N SER A 109 -25.84 4.05 43.38
CA SER A 109 -25.69 5.15 42.44
C SER A 109 -24.36 5.03 41.69
N LEU A 110 -24.35 5.44 40.44
CA LEU A 110 -23.16 5.52 39.60
C LEU A 110 -22.71 6.98 39.54
N LEU A 111 -21.41 7.23 39.59
CA LEU A 111 -20.80 8.54 39.43
C LEU A 111 -19.80 8.47 38.26
N THR A 112 -20.20 9.03 37.13
CA THR A 112 -19.47 8.92 35.86
C THR A 112 -19.40 10.27 35.13
N GLU A 113 -18.45 10.40 34.21
CA GLU A 113 -18.10 11.69 33.58
C GLU A 113 -19.17 12.25 32.65
N ASP A 114 -20.00 11.38 32.09
CA ASP A 114 -21.13 11.66 31.18
C ASP A 114 -22.36 12.24 31.88
N MET A 115 -22.41 12.18 33.21
CA MET A 115 -23.53 12.74 33.98
C MET A 115 -23.56 14.26 33.93
N THR A 116 -24.77 14.83 33.97
CA THR A 116 -24.93 16.28 34.06
C THR A 116 -24.35 16.80 35.39
N PRO A 117 -23.87 18.06 35.46
CA PRO A 117 -23.34 18.62 36.72
C PRO A 117 -24.32 18.50 37.90
N ARG A 118 -25.62 18.69 37.65
CA ARG A 118 -26.67 18.57 38.68
C ARG A 118 -26.79 17.14 39.21
N ASP A 119 -26.75 16.15 38.33
CA ASP A 119 -26.87 14.75 38.72
C ASP A 119 -25.60 14.28 39.47
N LYS A 120 -24.42 14.76 39.05
CA LYS A 120 -23.15 14.53 39.75
C LYS A 120 -23.22 15.07 41.17
N ASP A 121 -23.59 16.34 41.34
CA ASP A 121 -23.72 16.97 42.66
C ASP A 121 -24.73 16.23 43.54
N PHE A 122 -25.84 15.77 42.96
CA PHE A 122 -26.83 14.97 43.70
C PHE A 122 -26.25 13.65 44.20
N VAL A 123 -25.54 12.90 43.35
CA VAL A 123 -24.91 11.62 43.74
C VAL A 123 -23.81 11.84 44.77
N ILE A 124 -22.95 12.85 44.58
CA ILE A 124 -21.85 13.19 45.50
C ILE A 124 -22.40 13.53 46.90
N ASN A 125 -23.43 14.38 46.97
CA ASN A 125 -24.07 14.75 48.23
C ASN A 125 -24.75 13.57 48.94
N LYS A 126 -25.21 12.57 48.18
CA LYS A 126 -25.88 11.38 48.73
C LYS A 126 -24.89 10.27 49.10
N ALA A 127 -23.69 10.25 48.51
CA ALA A 127 -22.74 9.15 48.60
C ALA A 127 -22.35 8.76 50.03
N ALA A 128 -22.34 9.73 50.96
CA ALA A 128 -21.96 9.54 52.37
C ALA A 128 -23.16 9.37 53.33
N THR A 129 -24.26 8.77 52.87
CA THR A 129 -25.47 8.50 53.68
C THR A 129 -25.58 7.02 54.09
N ALA A 130 -26.25 6.71 55.19
CA ALA A 130 -26.31 5.35 55.74
C ALA A 130 -26.81 4.30 54.72
N GLY A 131 -25.98 3.29 54.46
CA GLY A 131 -26.30 2.19 53.55
C GLY A 131 -26.23 2.53 52.06
N GLN A 132 -25.81 3.74 51.68
CA GLN A 132 -25.63 4.13 50.29
C GLN A 132 -24.40 3.46 49.68
N ILE A 133 -24.55 2.99 48.44
CA ILE A 133 -23.48 2.43 47.61
C ILE A 133 -23.24 3.41 46.45
N THR A 134 -22.00 3.84 46.26
CA THR A 134 -21.61 4.69 45.15
C THR A 134 -20.49 4.01 44.38
N LEU A 135 -20.70 3.75 43.09
CA LEU A 135 -19.64 3.24 42.20
C LEU A 135 -19.16 4.37 41.32
N SER A 136 -17.85 4.56 41.25
CA SER A 136 -17.22 5.71 40.61
C SER A 136 -15.98 5.30 39.84
N THR A 137 -15.56 6.12 38.87
CA THR A 137 -14.25 6.00 38.22
C THR A 137 -13.16 6.73 39.02
N ALA A 138 -11.90 6.38 38.76
CA ALA A 138 -10.71 6.92 39.42
C ALA A 138 -10.61 8.45 39.35
N VAL A 139 -11.13 9.05 38.27
CA VAL A 139 -11.11 10.51 38.05
C VAL A 139 -11.81 11.28 39.17
N PHE A 140 -12.89 10.75 39.74
CA PHE A 140 -13.57 11.38 40.89
C PHE A 140 -12.86 11.13 42.23
N GLY A 141 -11.84 10.27 42.25
CA GLY A 141 -10.88 10.18 43.36
C GLY A 141 -10.07 11.46 43.54
N ARG A 142 -10.02 12.31 42.51
CA ARG A 142 -9.42 13.65 42.51
C ARG A 142 -10.53 14.71 42.54
N GLY A 143 -10.31 15.80 43.27
CA GLY A 143 -11.22 16.98 43.26
C GLY A 143 -12.62 16.85 43.89
N THR A 144 -13.14 15.65 44.17
CA THR A 144 -14.52 15.45 44.65
C THR A 144 -14.64 15.36 46.18
N ASP A 145 -15.61 16.05 46.79
CA ASP A 145 -15.83 16.03 48.25
C ASP A 145 -17.04 15.19 48.66
N PHE A 146 -16.80 14.07 49.34
CA PHE A 146 -17.85 13.21 49.89
C PHE A 146 -18.09 13.52 51.36
N PHE A 147 -18.81 14.60 51.62
CA PHE A 147 -19.03 15.09 52.98
C PHE A 147 -20.07 14.24 53.74
N CYS A 148 -19.64 13.60 54.84
CA CYS A 148 -20.52 12.82 55.71
C CYS A 148 -21.28 13.75 56.68
N LYS A 149 -22.60 13.94 56.45
CA LYS A 149 -23.51 14.66 57.36
C LYS A 149 -24.30 13.73 58.29
N ASP A 150 -24.16 12.42 58.12
CA ASP A 150 -24.99 11.41 58.79
C ASP A 150 -24.27 10.83 60.03
N ASP A 151 -24.77 11.17 61.21
CA ASP A 151 -24.23 10.69 62.48
C ASP A 151 -24.31 9.17 62.62
N SER A 152 -25.25 8.50 61.95
CA SER A 152 -25.34 7.04 61.95
C SER A 152 -24.17 6.42 61.20
N VAL A 153 -23.76 6.99 60.07
CA VAL A 153 -22.60 6.51 59.30
C VAL A 153 -21.34 6.64 60.14
N GLU A 154 -21.16 7.78 60.79
CA GLU A 154 -20.00 8.06 61.62
C GLU A 154 -19.88 7.10 62.82
N LYS A 155 -20.98 6.88 63.56
CA LYS A 155 -21.02 5.94 64.69
C LYS A 155 -20.69 4.50 64.27
N ASN A 156 -21.05 4.12 63.05
CA ASN A 156 -20.82 2.78 62.51
C ASN A 156 -19.45 2.63 61.81
N GLY A 157 -18.53 3.58 61.97
CA GLY A 157 -17.17 3.49 61.43
C GLY A 157 -16.92 4.32 60.17
N GLY A 158 -17.87 5.18 59.79
CA GLY A 158 -17.73 6.15 58.71
C GLY A 158 -17.80 5.55 57.31
N VAL A 159 -17.43 6.37 56.31
CA VAL A 159 -17.41 5.99 54.90
C VAL A 159 -16.32 4.94 54.64
N HIS A 160 -16.69 3.86 53.97
CA HIS A 160 -15.76 2.82 53.54
C HIS A 160 -15.42 2.99 52.06
N ILE A 161 -14.13 3.03 51.74
CA ILE A 161 -13.64 3.15 50.37
C ILE A 161 -13.05 1.82 49.93
N ILE A 162 -13.45 1.36 48.75
CA ILE A 162 -12.88 0.21 48.07
C ILE A 162 -12.23 0.69 46.78
N GLN A 163 -10.92 0.52 46.65
CA GLN A 163 -10.20 0.77 45.41
C GLN A 163 -9.97 -0.56 44.69
N THR A 164 -10.41 -0.67 43.43
CA THR A 164 -10.38 -1.94 42.69
C THR A 164 -9.18 -2.08 41.76
N PHE A 165 -8.18 -1.21 41.87
CA PHE A 165 -7.01 -1.17 40.99
C PHE A 165 -5.80 -0.60 41.75
N LEU A 166 -4.60 -0.90 41.28
CA LEU A 166 -3.39 -0.28 41.83
C LEU A 166 -3.16 1.04 41.08
N SER A 167 -3.20 2.17 41.79
CA SER A 167 -2.81 3.46 41.19
C SER A 167 -1.36 3.40 40.68
N GLU A 168 -1.07 4.08 39.58
CA GLU A 168 0.32 4.22 39.10
C GLU A 168 1.10 5.20 39.99
N GLU A 169 0.43 6.24 40.48
CA GLU A 169 1.01 7.24 41.36
C GLU A 169 0.58 7.04 42.81
N VAL A 170 1.53 7.16 43.75
CA VAL A 170 1.22 7.12 45.19
C VAL A 170 0.30 8.29 45.57
N SER A 171 0.48 9.45 44.94
CA SER A 171 -0.34 10.62 45.19
C SER A 171 -1.81 10.40 44.87
N GLU A 172 -2.14 9.62 43.84
CA GLU A 172 -3.52 9.29 43.49
C GLU A 172 -4.17 8.40 44.55
N GLU A 173 -3.48 7.35 44.98
CA GLU A 173 -3.98 6.47 46.04
C GLU A 173 -4.23 7.25 47.33
N VAL A 174 -3.31 8.14 47.73
CA VAL A 174 -3.47 9.00 48.90
C VAL A 174 -4.66 9.94 48.73
N GLN A 175 -4.92 10.45 47.53
CA GLN A 175 -6.10 11.28 47.25
C GLN A 175 -7.40 10.49 47.38
N ILE A 176 -7.43 9.24 46.91
CA ILE A 176 -8.57 8.33 47.05
C ILE A 176 -8.79 8.00 48.53
N GLN A 177 -7.74 7.65 49.27
CA GLN A 177 -7.79 7.45 50.72
C GLN A 177 -8.32 8.69 51.45
N GLY A 178 -7.91 9.88 51.04
CA GLY A 178 -8.37 11.17 51.57
C GLY A 178 -9.83 11.53 51.26
N ARG A 179 -10.57 10.67 50.52
CA ARG A 179 -12.02 10.80 50.33
C ARG A 179 -12.83 10.20 51.49
N THR A 180 -12.19 9.50 52.41
CA THR A 180 -12.79 9.08 53.68
C THR A 180 -12.10 9.77 54.86
N ALA A 181 -12.64 9.60 56.08
CA ALA A 181 -12.11 10.14 57.33
C ALA A 181 -11.84 11.66 57.33
N ARG A 182 -12.67 12.43 56.61
CA ARG A 182 -12.52 13.90 56.50
C ARG A 182 -12.88 14.62 57.80
N GLN A 183 -12.20 15.72 58.09
CA GLN A 183 -12.47 16.58 59.27
C GLN A 183 -12.47 15.82 60.62
N GLY A 184 -11.57 14.85 60.78
CA GLY A 184 -11.45 14.04 62.01
C GLY A 184 -12.52 12.96 62.17
N LYS A 185 -13.38 12.75 61.16
CA LYS A 185 -14.37 11.68 61.12
C LYS A 185 -13.72 10.31 60.94
N ARG A 186 -14.43 9.24 61.32
CA ARG A 186 -13.99 7.86 61.12
C ARG A 186 -14.09 7.50 59.65
N GLY A 187 -13.22 6.59 59.22
CA GLY A 187 -13.23 6.11 57.85
C GLY A 187 -12.34 4.90 57.70
N SER A 188 -12.58 4.12 56.64
CA SER A 188 -11.71 2.98 56.34
C SER A 188 -11.53 2.78 54.86
N TYR A 189 -10.40 2.17 54.50
CA TYR A 189 -10.00 1.92 53.12
C TYR A 189 -9.60 0.47 52.93
N GLN A 190 -9.98 -0.10 51.79
CA GLN A 190 -9.60 -1.43 51.35
C GLN A 190 -9.22 -1.39 49.87
N MET A 191 -8.28 -2.24 49.51
CA MET A 191 -7.84 -2.44 48.14
C MET A 191 -8.15 -3.88 47.72
N ILE A 192 -8.83 -4.04 46.59
CA ILE A 192 -9.12 -5.35 46.00
C ILE A 192 -8.51 -5.33 44.60
N LEU A 193 -7.56 -6.22 44.32
CA LEU A 193 -6.78 -6.22 43.09
C LEU A 193 -7.00 -7.52 42.32
N LEU A 194 -7.05 -7.41 41.00
CA LEU A 194 -7.09 -8.54 40.09
C LEU A 194 -5.66 -8.84 39.61
N GLU A 195 -5.18 -10.06 39.82
CA GLU A 195 -3.79 -10.43 39.51
C GLU A 195 -3.46 -10.27 38.02
N SER A 196 -4.40 -10.58 37.12
CA SER A 196 -4.19 -10.42 35.68
C SER A 196 -4.02 -8.96 35.24
N GLU A 197 -4.63 -8.01 35.96
CA GLU A 197 -4.46 -6.58 35.69
C GLU A 197 -3.10 -6.08 36.21
N LEU A 198 -2.68 -6.56 37.38
CA LEU A 198 -1.34 -6.27 37.90
C LEU A 198 -0.21 -6.78 36.99
N GLU A 199 -0.40 -7.96 36.39
CA GLU A 199 0.55 -8.51 35.40
C GLU A 199 0.59 -7.66 34.13
N SER A 200 -0.57 -7.27 33.61
CA SER A 200 -0.66 -6.44 32.40
C SER A 200 -0.10 -5.03 32.59
N ASP A 201 -0.35 -4.42 33.75
CA ASP A 201 -0.02 -3.00 33.99
C ASP A 201 1.41 -2.81 34.51
N PHE A 202 1.88 -3.72 35.37
CA PHE A 202 3.16 -3.58 36.08
C PHE A 202 4.14 -4.73 35.80
N GLY A 203 3.77 -5.69 34.94
CA GLY A 203 4.64 -6.83 34.59
C GLY A 203 4.85 -7.84 35.72
N ILE A 204 3.97 -7.83 36.73
CA ILE A 204 4.13 -8.63 37.96
C ILE A 204 3.61 -10.06 37.74
N LYS A 205 4.44 -11.07 38.01
CA LYS A 205 4.00 -12.48 38.00
C LYS A 205 3.46 -12.90 39.37
N ALA A 206 2.38 -13.70 39.37
CA ALA A 206 1.73 -14.19 40.59
C ALA A 206 2.69 -14.91 41.58
N VAL A 207 3.73 -15.55 41.06
CA VAL A 207 4.75 -16.29 41.84
C VAL A 207 5.52 -15.39 42.83
N GLU A 208 5.72 -14.11 42.50
CA GLU A 208 6.47 -13.17 43.36
C GLU A 208 5.71 -12.81 44.65
N LYS A 209 4.37 -12.81 44.57
CA LYS A 209 3.48 -12.56 45.71
C LYS A 209 3.44 -13.75 46.68
N GLU A 210 3.40 -14.98 46.16
CA GLU A 210 3.25 -16.20 46.97
C GLU A 210 4.41 -16.41 47.97
N GLN A 211 5.56 -15.80 47.70
CA GLN A 211 6.75 -15.86 48.55
C GLN A 211 6.72 -14.86 49.72
N LEU A 212 5.74 -13.95 49.77
CA LEU A 212 5.70 -12.84 50.72
C LEU A 212 4.57 -12.99 51.75
N PRO A 213 4.85 -12.75 53.05
CA PRO A 213 3.82 -12.74 54.07
C PRO A 213 2.85 -11.56 53.89
N LYS A 214 1.57 -11.74 54.25
CA LYS A 214 0.49 -10.74 54.07
C LYS A 214 0.84 -9.34 54.56
N GLY A 215 1.54 -9.24 55.71
CA GLY A 215 1.98 -7.97 56.29
C GLY A 215 2.92 -7.12 55.41
N GLN A 216 3.53 -7.72 54.39
CA GLN A 216 4.48 -7.05 53.50
C GLN A 216 3.88 -6.72 52.13
N TRP A 217 2.65 -7.15 51.82
CA TRP A 217 2.04 -6.96 50.50
C TRP A 217 1.95 -5.49 50.11
N TYR A 218 1.55 -4.61 51.04
CA TYR A 218 1.48 -3.18 50.74
C TYR A 218 2.84 -2.58 50.39
N GLN A 219 3.88 -2.89 51.17
CA GLN A 219 5.22 -2.37 50.94
C GLN A 219 5.79 -2.88 49.62
N TRP A 220 5.51 -4.14 49.27
CA TRP A 220 5.87 -4.74 47.99
C TRP A 220 5.19 -4.03 46.81
N LEU A 221 3.88 -3.77 46.88
CA LEU A 221 3.16 -2.99 45.88
C LEU A 221 3.74 -1.58 45.70
N CYS A 222 4.09 -0.90 46.80
CA CYS A 222 4.76 0.39 46.74
C CYS A 222 6.12 0.31 46.03
N ASN A 223 6.93 -0.71 46.32
CA ASN A 223 8.24 -0.88 45.71
C ASN A 223 8.12 -1.14 44.19
N ILE A 224 7.16 -1.95 43.77
CA ILE A 224 6.90 -2.20 42.35
C ILE A 224 6.47 -0.91 41.65
N ARG A 225 5.55 -0.16 42.26
CA ARG A 225 5.09 1.12 41.74
C ARG A 225 6.25 2.09 41.52
N VAL A 226 7.14 2.22 42.52
CA VAL A 226 8.36 3.06 42.40
C VAL A 226 9.28 2.58 41.30
N LYS A 227 9.46 1.27 41.13
CA LYS A 227 10.27 0.70 40.05
C LYS A 227 9.67 1.04 38.67
N HIS A 228 8.37 0.81 38.50
CA HIS A 228 7.66 1.11 37.26
C HIS A 228 7.70 2.60 36.93
N GLN A 229 7.44 3.47 37.92
CA GLN A 229 7.54 4.91 37.76
C GLN A 229 8.96 5.34 37.33
N ARG A 230 10.01 4.75 37.91
CA ARG A 230 11.39 5.04 37.52
C ARG A 230 11.69 4.66 36.07
N GLU A 231 11.20 3.51 35.61
CA GLU A 231 11.35 3.07 34.21
C GLU A 231 10.63 4.05 33.26
N GLN A 232 9.40 4.48 33.62
CA GLN A 232 8.67 5.50 32.86
C GLN A 232 9.39 6.85 32.86
N CYS A 233 9.96 7.29 33.98
CA CYS A 233 10.74 8.52 34.07
C CYS A 233 11.93 8.52 33.10
N ILE A 234 12.68 7.42 33.02
CA ILE A 234 13.81 7.29 32.10
C ILE A 234 13.34 7.43 30.65
N LEU A 235 12.26 6.73 30.30
CA LEU A 235 11.68 6.82 28.95
C LEU A 235 11.19 8.24 28.63
N ILE A 236 10.56 8.93 29.60
CA ILE A 236 10.14 10.32 29.45
C ILE A 236 11.35 11.24 29.26
N GLU A 237 12.44 11.06 30.01
CA GLU A 237 13.68 11.83 29.85
C GLU A 237 14.33 11.61 28.47
N GLU A 238 14.41 10.36 28.00
CA GLU A 238 14.91 10.02 26.67
C GLU A 238 14.05 10.68 25.58
N ASN A 239 12.72 10.52 25.67
CA ASN A 239 11.78 11.15 24.73
C ASN A 239 11.87 12.67 24.76
N LEU A 240 12.08 13.27 25.94
CA LEU A 240 12.24 14.72 26.08
C LEU A 240 13.54 15.19 25.42
N ILE A 241 14.63 14.45 25.56
CA ILE A 241 15.91 14.77 24.90
C ILE A 241 15.74 14.71 23.38
N ASP A 242 15.12 13.64 22.87
CA ASP A 242 14.87 13.47 21.43
C ASP A 242 13.95 14.58 20.90
N ALA A 243 12.84 14.87 21.59
CA ALA A 243 11.94 15.95 21.23
C ALA A 243 12.63 17.33 21.25
N THR A 244 13.48 17.60 22.26
CA THR A 244 14.24 18.85 22.36
C THR A 244 15.27 19.00 21.23
N ASN A 245 15.91 17.89 20.84
CA ASN A 245 16.84 17.89 19.71
C ASN A 245 16.12 18.17 18.39
N ILE A 246 14.96 17.54 18.16
CA ILE A 246 14.12 17.78 16.97
C ILE A 246 13.64 19.22 16.94
N ASP A 247 13.14 19.74 18.07
CA ASP A 247 12.67 21.12 18.22
C ASP A 247 13.79 22.12 17.90
N SER A 248 14.98 21.90 18.47
CA SER A 248 16.16 22.73 18.22
C SER A 248 16.58 22.75 16.75
N LEU A 249 16.62 21.58 16.08
CA LEU A 249 16.94 21.49 14.65
C LEU A 249 15.88 22.15 13.78
N THR A 250 14.61 22.00 14.15
CA THR A 250 13.48 22.62 13.47
C THR A 250 13.58 24.15 13.55
N HIS A 251 13.85 24.68 14.74
CA HIS A 251 14.10 26.11 14.95
C HIS A 251 15.30 26.62 14.13
N ASN A 252 16.43 25.91 14.16
CA ASN A 252 17.62 26.29 13.36
C ASN A 252 17.35 26.30 11.85
N TYR A 253 16.53 25.37 11.35
CA TYR A 253 16.10 25.35 9.96
C TYR A 253 15.22 26.57 9.63
N PHE A 254 14.20 26.85 10.44
CA PHE A 254 13.34 28.03 10.23
C PHE A 254 14.12 29.34 10.32
N ASP A 255 15.03 29.49 11.28
CA ASP A 255 15.90 30.66 11.39
C ASP A 255 16.79 30.83 10.15
N SER A 256 17.29 29.73 9.59
CA SER A 256 18.09 29.74 8.34
C SER A 256 17.28 30.17 7.12
N LEU A 257 16.00 29.77 7.05
CA LEU A 257 15.06 30.18 6.01
C LEU A 257 14.73 31.67 6.12
N ILE A 258 14.42 32.15 7.33
CA ILE A 258 14.13 33.56 7.61
C ILE A 258 15.35 34.43 7.26
N ALA A 259 16.56 33.95 7.54
CA ALA A 259 17.80 34.63 7.19
C ALA A 259 18.14 34.58 5.69
N GLY A 260 17.37 33.87 4.85
CA GLY A 260 17.57 33.80 3.40
C GLY A 260 18.79 32.99 2.93
N SER A 261 19.40 32.18 3.81
CA SER A 261 20.60 31.42 3.49
C SER A 261 20.25 30.03 2.93
N LYS A 262 20.23 29.90 1.59
CA LYS A 262 19.84 28.66 0.91
C LYS A 262 20.72 27.45 1.27
N ALA A 263 22.04 27.62 1.28
CA ALA A 263 22.98 26.53 1.55
C ALA A 263 22.83 25.99 2.99
N LYS A 264 22.75 26.89 3.98
CA LYS A 264 22.52 26.50 5.38
C LYS A 264 21.15 25.87 5.58
N SER A 265 20.11 26.40 4.94
CA SER A 265 18.76 25.83 5.04
C SER A 265 18.71 24.40 4.50
N GLN A 266 19.40 24.11 3.41
CA GLN A 266 19.50 22.75 2.87
C GLN A 266 20.26 21.80 3.80
N GLU A 267 21.34 22.27 4.42
CA GLU A 267 22.11 21.50 5.39
C GLU A 267 21.30 21.19 6.66
N GLN A 268 20.64 22.19 7.26
CA GLN A 268 19.81 22.02 8.45
C GLN A 268 18.61 21.11 8.17
N PHE A 269 17.99 21.24 6.99
CA PHE A 269 16.91 20.33 6.57
C PHE A 269 17.39 18.88 6.43
N LYS A 270 18.57 18.66 5.85
CA LYS A 270 19.16 17.32 5.73
C LYS A 270 19.38 16.69 7.11
N ASN A 271 19.95 17.44 8.05
CA ASN A 271 20.19 16.95 9.41
C ASN A 271 18.88 16.64 10.14
N LEU A 272 17.87 17.51 10.02
CA LEU A 272 16.53 17.27 10.58
C LEU A 272 15.89 16.02 9.98
N TYR A 273 15.95 15.86 8.66
CA TYR A 273 15.41 14.70 7.96
C TYR A 273 16.10 13.38 8.36
N GLN A 274 17.42 13.40 8.54
CA GLN A 274 18.20 12.24 8.99
C GLN A 274 17.90 11.86 10.45
N LEU A 275 17.58 12.82 11.32
CA LEU A 275 17.24 12.54 12.72
C LEU A 275 15.83 11.95 12.86
N ILE A 276 14.88 12.42 12.05
CA ILE A 276 13.48 11.97 12.09
C ILE A 276 13.30 10.54 11.56
N LYS A 277 14.18 10.07 10.66
CA LYS A 277 14.17 8.68 10.16
C LYS A 277 15.08 7.75 10.99
N LYS A 278 14.52 6.67 11.57
CA LYS A 278 15.24 5.45 12.04
C LYS A 278 14.49 4.22 11.46
N PRO A 279 15.13 3.06 11.13
CA PRO A 279 16.48 2.56 11.42
C PRO A 279 17.50 2.85 10.29
N PRO A 280 18.79 2.43 10.40
CA PRO A 280 19.69 2.45 9.26
C PRO A 280 19.10 1.58 8.15
N VAL A 281 19.10 2.13 6.94
CA VAL A 281 18.77 1.39 5.73
C VAL A 281 19.62 0.12 5.69
N PRO A 282 19.02 -1.07 5.50
CA PRO A 282 19.79 -2.29 5.38
C PRO A 282 20.87 -2.14 4.31
N SER A 283 22.10 -2.55 4.61
CA SER A 283 23.19 -2.51 3.63
C SER A 283 22.93 -3.44 2.44
N SER A 284 22.05 -4.44 2.62
CA SER A 284 21.58 -5.32 1.55
C SER A 284 20.11 -5.69 1.75
N VAL A 285 19.35 -5.74 0.67
CA VAL A 285 17.92 -6.11 0.64
C VAL A 285 17.72 -7.21 -0.41
N HIS A 286 17.09 -8.32 -0.01
CA HIS A 286 16.76 -9.41 -0.90
C HIS A 286 15.32 -9.28 -1.40
N ILE A 287 15.11 -9.56 -2.69
CA ILE A 287 13.82 -9.47 -3.36
C ILE A 287 13.51 -10.82 -4.02
N ASP A 288 12.38 -11.41 -3.64
CA ASP A 288 11.79 -12.56 -4.31
C ASP A 288 10.72 -12.10 -5.31
N LEU A 289 10.91 -12.40 -6.60
CA LEU A 289 9.93 -12.12 -7.65
C LEU A 289 9.48 -13.43 -8.31
N ALA A 290 8.25 -13.85 -8.05
CA ALA A 290 7.64 -15.00 -8.71
C ALA A 290 6.88 -14.59 -9.98
N LEU A 291 7.27 -15.12 -11.13
CA LEU A 291 6.62 -14.93 -12.43
C LEU A 291 5.61 -16.06 -12.66
N VAL A 292 4.32 -15.73 -12.69
CA VAL A 292 3.21 -16.68 -12.93
C VAL A 292 2.60 -16.37 -14.29
N ILE A 293 2.77 -17.25 -15.27
CA ILE A 293 2.50 -16.94 -16.68
C ILE A 293 1.47 -17.91 -17.26
N ASP A 294 0.41 -17.35 -17.81
CA ASP A 294 -0.56 -18.07 -18.63
C ASP A 294 0.09 -18.50 -19.96
N VAL A 295 0.03 -19.81 -20.26
CA VAL A 295 0.59 -20.41 -21.48
C VAL A 295 -0.46 -21.17 -22.29
N THR A 296 -1.72 -20.76 -22.19
CA THR A 296 -2.86 -21.32 -22.93
C THR A 296 -2.85 -20.89 -24.40
N GLY A 297 -3.70 -21.52 -25.22
CA GLY A 297 -3.78 -21.18 -26.64
C GLY A 297 -4.11 -19.71 -26.92
N SER A 298 -4.92 -19.06 -26.06
CA SER A 298 -5.30 -17.64 -26.19
C SER A 298 -4.12 -16.68 -25.98
N MET A 299 -3.13 -17.11 -25.20
CA MET A 299 -1.89 -16.35 -24.97
C MET A 299 -0.91 -16.37 -26.14
N ALA A 300 -1.12 -17.19 -27.18
CA ALA A 300 -0.27 -17.26 -28.37
C ALA A 300 0.08 -15.88 -29.02
N PRO A 301 -0.87 -14.96 -29.28
CA PRO A 301 -0.57 -13.61 -29.76
C PRO A 301 0.30 -12.77 -28.81
N TYR A 302 0.26 -13.04 -27.51
CA TYR A 302 0.94 -12.24 -26.48
C TYR A 302 2.24 -12.85 -25.99
N ALA A 303 2.46 -14.16 -26.20
CA ALA A 303 3.60 -14.90 -25.67
C ALA A 303 4.96 -14.26 -25.97
N GLN A 304 5.19 -13.82 -27.20
CA GLN A 304 6.44 -13.13 -27.58
C GLN A 304 6.58 -11.78 -26.86
N SER A 305 5.47 -11.04 -26.71
CA SER A 305 5.46 -9.77 -25.97
C SER A 305 5.76 -10.00 -24.50
N THR A 306 5.15 -11.02 -23.87
CA THR A 306 5.40 -11.39 -22.47
C THR A 306 6.87 -11.71 -22.24
N VAL A 307 7.48 -12.54 -23.09
CA VAL A 307 8.91 -12.87 -23.03
C VAL A 307 9.77 -11.61 -23.15
N SER A 308 9.50 -10.74 -24.14
CA SER A 308 10.26 -9.51 -24.34
C SER A 308 10.10 -8.52 -23.18
N THR A 309 8.90 -8.39 -22.61
CA THR A 309 8.66 -7.55 -21.42
C THR A 309 9.45 -8.05 -20.22
N ILE A 310 9.45 -9.36 -19.95
CA ILE A 310 10.23 -9.95 -18.85
C ILE A 310 11.74 -9.80 -19.10
N GLU A 311 12.20 -10.03 -20.33
CA GLU A 311 13.61 -9.86 -20.70
C GLU A 311 14.08 -8.41 -20.52
N ASN A 312 13.28 -7.43 -20.92
CA ASN A 312 13.59 -6.01 -20.72
C ASN A 312 13.49 -5.58 -19.26
N LEU A 313 12.54 -6.12 -18.48
CA LEU A 313 12.43 -5.85 -17.05
C LEU A 313 13.68 -6.29 -16.29
N LEU A 314 14.28 -7.42 -16.69
CA LEU A 314 15.43 -8.03 -16.01
C LEU A 314 16.78 -7.54 -16.54
N ASN A 315 16.94 -7.49 -17.87
CA ASN A 315 18.22 -7.19 -18.55
C ASN A 315 18.22 -5.88 -19.36
N GLY A 316 17.10 -5.17 -19.45
CA GLY A 316 16.98 -3.96 -20.27
C GLY A 316 17.81 -2.78 -19.75
N PRO A 317 17.97 -1.72 -20.56
CA PRO A 317 18.72 -0.51 -20.21
C PRO A 317 18.12 0.26 -19.03
N SER A 318 16.84 0.03 -18.73
CA SER A 318 16.13 0.53 -17.55
C SER A 318 15.53 -0.63 -16.75
N SER A 319 16.30 -1.70 -16.54
CA SER A 319 15.91 -2.87 -15.75
C SER A 319 15.52 -2.49 -14.32
N LEU A 320 14.76 -3.36 -13.67
CA LEU A 320 14.34 -3.17 -12.28
C LEU A 320 15.53 -2.87 -11.36
N MET A 321 16.60 -3.66 -11.45
CA MET A 321 17.80 -3.48 -10.63
C MET A 321 18.50 -2.15 -10.92
N SER A 322 18.58 -1.73 -12.18
CA SER A 322 19.20 -0.45 -12.53
C SER A 322 18.42 0.75 -11.96
N LYS A 323 17.09 0.69 -11.96
CA LYS A 323 16.23 1.74 -11.37
C LYS A 323 16.35 1.77 -9.84
N LEU A 324 16.35 0.60 -9.19
CA LEU A 324 16.52 0.51 -7.75
C LEU A 324 17.88 1.05 -7.29
N LEU A 325 18.97 0.67 -7.96
CA LEU A 325 20.32 1.18 -7.66
C LEU A 325 20.46 2.68 -7.96
N THR A 326 19.73 3.21 -8.95
CA THR A 326 19.72 4.65 -9.25
C THR A 326 19.00 5.44 -8.16
N ASN A 327 17.87 4.94 -7.68
CA ASN A 327 17.06 5.62 -6.66
C ASN A 327 17.62 5.44 -5.24
N PHE A 328 18.27 4.30 -4.98
CA PHE A 328 18.84 3.93 -3.68
C PHE A 328 20.28 3.44 -3.84
N PRO A 329 21.25 4.34 -4.12
CA PRO A 329 22.64 3.95 -4.40
C PRO A 329 23.39 3.39 -3.18
N GLU A 330 22.80 3.49 -1.99
CA GLU A 330 23.42 3.09 -0.72
C GLU A 330 23.02 1.66 -0.29
N ILE A 331 22.14 0.99 -1.06
CA ILE A 331 21.59 -0.34 -0.77
C ILE A 331 22.05 -1.34 -1.83
N ASP A 332 22.55 -2.50 -1.40
CA ASP A 332 22.83 -3.62 -2.30
C ASP A 332 21.60 -4.53 -2.48
N PHE A 333 20.97 -4.47 -3.65
CA PHE A 333 19.79 -5.28 -3.96
C PHE A 333 20.15 -6.62 -4.57
N GLN A 334 19.58 -7.71 -4.04
CA GLN A 334 19.71 -9.06 -4.59
C GLN A 334 18.36 -9.59 -5.04
N LEU A 335 18.24 -9.93 -6.33
CA LEU A 335 17.01 -10.45 -6.92
C LEU A 335 17.07 -11.97 -7.08
N ARG A 336 16.04 -12.66 -6.59
CA ARG A 336 15.77 -14.07 -6.91
C ARG A 336 14.47 -14.20 -7.69
N LEU A 337 14.44 -15.11 -8.64
CA LEU A 337 13.34 -15.29 -9.59
C LEU A 337 12.73 -16.68 -9.47
N GLY A 338 11.44 -16.74 -9.19
CA GLY A 338 10.62 -17.94 -9.32
C GLY A 338 9.84 -17.93 -10.63
N CYS A 339 9.58 -19.08 -11.25
CA CYS A 339 8.77 -19.15 -12.47
C CYS A 339 7.76 -20.30 -12.41
N GLN A 340 6.50 -19.99 -12.67
CA GLN A 340 5.41 -20.94 -12.87
C GLN A 340 4.66 -20.58 -14.14
N CYS A 341 4.38 -21.57 -14.98
CA CYS A 341 3.43 -21.43 -16.06
C CYS A 341 2.18 -22.24 -15.74
N PHE A 342 1.00 -21.70 -16.03
CA PHE A 342 -0.27 -22.37 -15.79
C PHE A 342 -1.14 -22.41 -17.05
N ARG A 343 -2.10 -23.34 -17.03
CA ARG A 343 -3.12 -23.54 -18.07
C ARG A 343 -4.49 -23.77 -17.41
N ASP A 344 -5.45 -24.20 -18.21
CA ASP A 344 -6.79 -24.58 -17.79
C ASP A 344 -6.75 -25.79 -16.84
N ILE A 345 -7.78 -25.88 -16.01
CA ILE A 345 -8.06 -27.00 -15.11
C ILE A 345 -8.11 -28.33 -15.86
N ASP A 346 -8.66 -28.31 -17.07
CA ASP A 346 -8.89 -29.51 -17.89
C ASP A 346 -7.62 -30.05 -18.57
N ASP A 347 -6.49 -29.32 -18.51
CA ASP A 347 -5.20 -29.72 -19.08
C ASP A 347 -4.43 -30.79 -18.26
N GLY A 348 -5.05 -31.35 -17.21
CA GLY A 348 -4.56 -32.52 -16.47
C GLY A 348 -3.16 -32.33 -15.88
N ASN A 349 -2.21 -33.22 -16.21
CA ASN A 349 -0.83 -33.14 -15.69
C ASN A 349 -0.02 -31.95 -16.24
N SER A 350 -0.51 -31.28 -17.29
CA SER A 350 0.14 -30.12 -17.89
C SER A 350 -0.40 -28.78 -17.36
N LYS A 351 -1.31 -28.84 -16.38
CA LYS A 351 -1.92 -27.69 -15.71
C LYS A 351 -0.91 -26.71 -15.13
N PHE A 352 0.15 -27.20 -14.50
CA PHE A 352 1.23 -26.37 -13.96
C PHE A 352 2.59 -26.86 -14.44
N THR A 353 3.43 -25.93 -14.88
CA THR A 353 4.84 -26.18 -15.21
C THR A 353 5.69 -25.23 -14.39
N GLU A 354 6.52 -25.76 -13.50
CA GLU A 354 7.28 -24.99 -12.51
C GLU A 354 8.79 -25.06 -12.81
N LEU A 355 9.50 -23.97 -12.52
CA LEU A 355 10.95 -24.00 -12.46
C LEU A 355 11.36 -24.59 -11.12
N VAL A 356 11.97 -25.79 -11.16
CA VAL A 356 12.54 -26.46 -9.98
C VAL A 356 14.03 -26.64 -10.20
N LEU A 357 14.84 -26.12 -9.27
CA LEU A 357 16.30 -26.24 -9.28
C LEU A 357 16.75 -27.60 -8.74
N SER A 358 18.04 -27.90 -8.87
CA SER A 358 18.63 -29.19 -8.45
C SER A 358 18.55 -29.46 -6.95
N ASP A 359 18.41 -28.41 -6.14
CA ASP A 359 18.21 -28.45 -4.68
C ASP A 359 16.71 -28.50 -4.30
N GLY A 360 15.82 -28.52 -5.30
CA GLY A 360 14.37 -28.51 -5.12
C GLY A 360 13.79 -27.13 -4.82
N SER A 361 14.56 -26.05 -4.88
CA SER A 361 14.04 -24.68 -4.72
C SER A 361 13.43 -24.16 -6.02
N HIS A 362 12.52 -23.21 -5.91
CA HIS A 362 11.85 -22.60 -7.07
C HIS A 362 12.47 -21.27 -7.48
N PHE A 363 13.23 -20.63 -6.58
CA PHE A 363 13.85 -19.33 -6.79
C PHE A 363 15.32 -19.44 -7.22
N THR A 364 15.68 -18.78 -8.33
CA THR A 364 17.06 -18.70 -8.83
C THR A 364 17.61 -17.28 -8.80
N SER A 365 18.87 -17.10 -8.42
CA SER A 365 19.60 -15.84 -8.59
C SER A 365 20.10 -15.62 -10.03
N HIS A 366 20.00 -16.64 -10.89
CA HIS A 366 20.49 -16.58 -12.26
C HIS A 366 19.37 -16.21 -13.23
N VAL A 367 19.36 -14.95 -13.66
CA VAL A 367 18.38 -14.40 -14.62
C VAL A 367 18.28 -15.23 -15.91
N SER A 368 19.39 -15.76 -16.42
CA SER A 368 19.42 -16.60 -17.62
C SER A 368 18.63 -17.90 -17.46
N THR A 369 18.65 -18.52 -16.28
CA THR A 369 17.91 -19.76 -15.99
C THR A 369 16.40 -19.51 -16.04
N ALA A 370 15.95 -18.45 -15.38
CA ALA A 370 14.54 -18.03 -15.40
C ALA A 370 14.08 -17.66 -16.82
N LEU A 371 14.86 -16.84 -17.55
CA LEU A 371 14.52 -16.44 -18.92
C LEU A 371 14.47 -17.62 -19.89
N ASN A 372 15.42 -18.56 -19.80
CA ASN A 372 15.42 -19.75 -20.65
C ASN A 372 14.20 -20.64 -20.36
N PHE A 373 13.80 -20.75 -19.09
CA PHE A 373 12.55 -21.42 -18.72
C PHE A 373 11.36 -20.75 -19.38
N VAL A 374 11.18 -19.44 -19.17
CA VAL A 374 10.05 -18.67 -19.73
C VAL A 374 10.01 -18.75 -21.26
N LYS A 375 11.16 -18.57 -21.94
CA LYS A 375 11.28 -18.69 -23.41
C LYS A 375 10.86 -20.07 -23.91
N ARG A 376 11.24 -21.14 -23.21
CA ARG A 376 10.88 -22.51 -23.57
C ARG A 376 9.39 -22.77 -23.41
N THR A 377 8.80 -22.35 -22.28
CA THR A 377 7.39 -22.65 -21.99
C THR A 377 6.43 -21.79 -22.81
N CYS A 378 6.81 -20.54 -23.12
CA CYS A 378 6.04 -19.63 -23.96
C CYS A 378 6.21 -19.88 -25.48
N ALA A 379 7.12 -20.77 -25.90
CA ALA A 379 7.38 -21.02 -27.32
C ALA A 379 6.21 -21.71 -28.06
N ALA A 380 5.40 -22.48 -27.33
CA ALA A 380 4.23 -23.17 -27.88
C ALA A 380 3.06 -23.17 -26.88
N PRO A 381 2.37 -22.02 -26.72
CA PRO A 381 1.18 -21.94 -25.89
C PRO A 381 0.12 -22.91 -26.42
N SER A 382 -0.49 -23.66 -25.51
CA SER A 382 -1.40 -24.75 -25.83
C SER A 382 -2.29 -25.07 -24.63
N GLY A 383 -3.44 -25.69 -24.87
CA GLY A 383 -4.50 -25.84 -23.87
C GLY A 383 -5.52 -24.71 -23.95
N GLY A 384 -6.35 -24.59 -22.92
CA GLY A 384 -7.52 -23.70 -22.90
C GLY A 384 -8.73 -24.39 -23.54
N PHE A 385 -9.47 -25.16 -22.73
CA PHE A 385 -10.66 -25.88 -23.16
C PHE A 385 -11.92 -25.00 -23.09
N ASP A 386 -11.90 -23.96 -22.27
CA ASP A 386 -12.96 -22.97 -22.15
C ASP A 386 -12.43 -21.51 -22.18
N LEU A 387 -13.25 -20.51 -21.79
CA LEU A 387 -12.86 -19.08 -21.81
C LEU A 387 -12.17 -18.61 -20.52
N ALA A 388 -12.11 -19.45 -19.51
CA ALA A 388 -11.53 -19.17 -18.21
C ALA A 388 -10.30 -20.06 -17.96
N GLU A 389 -9.45 -19.62 -17.04
CA GLU A 389 -8.17 -20.28 -16.76
C GLU A 389 -7.96 -20.48 -15.26
N ASP A 390 -7.05 -21.37 -14.88
CA ASP A 390 -6.78 -21.67 -13.47
C ASP A 390 -5.87 -20.67 -12.76
N ILE A 391 -6.27 -19.39 -12.78
CA ILE A 391 -5.58 -18.30 -12.10
C ILE A 391 -5.54 -18.53 -10.58
N ILE A 392 -6.65 -19.01 -9.98
CA ILE A 392 -6.76 -19.18 -8.53
C ILE A 392 -5.85 -20.31 -8.05
N GLY A 393 -5.85 -21.46 -8.74
CA GLY A 393 -4.94 -22.55 -8.45
C GLY A 393 -3.48 -22.17 -8.71
N ALA A 394 -3.20 -21.36 -9.75
CA ALA A 394 -1.86 -20.88 -10.02
C ALA A 394 -1.29 -20.02 -8.87
N ILE A 395 -2.07 -19.07 -8.36
CA ILE A 395 -1.68 -18.23 -7.22
C ILE A 395 -1.51 -19.09 -5.96
N HIS A 396 -2.50 -19.92 -5.64
CA HIS A 396 -2.46 -20.77 -4.44
C HIS A 396 -1.26 -21.73 -4.46
N ARG A 397 -0.92 -22.29 -5.62
CA ARG A 397 0.20 -23.23 -5.75
C ARG A 397 1.56 -22.55 -5.62
N SER A 398 1.77 -21.42 -6.29
CA SER A 398 3.04 -20.68 -6.23
C SER A 398 3.31 -20.07 -4.85
N ALA A 399 2.26 -19.66 -4.12
CA ALA A 399 2.38 -19.21 -2.74
C ALA A 399 2.69 -20.34 -1.74
N ASN A 400 2.43 -21.60 -2.11
CA ASN A 400 2.59 -22.79 -1.26
C ASN A 400 3.74 -23.70 -1.69
N TRP A 401 4.74 -23.19 -2.43
CA TRP A 401 5.98 -23.93 -2.68
C TRP A 401 6.62 -24.40 -1.37
N GLN A 402 6.96 -25.70 -1.30
CA GLN A 402 7.21 -26.41 -0.05
C GLN A 402 8.69 -26.45 0.39
N ASN A 403 9.60 -25.80 -0.34
CA ASN A 403 11.00 -25.76 0.06
C ASN A 403 11.21 -24.68 1.14
N GLY A 404 12.05 -24.96 2.13
CA GLY A 404 12.35 -24.04 3.23
C GLY A 404 13.09 -22.76 2.80
N GLU A 405 13.62 -22.72 1.58
CA GLU A 405 14.27 -21.52 1.01
C GLU A 405 13.35 -20.66 0.15
N ASP A 406 12.16 -21.14 -0.21
CA ASP A 406 11.21 -20.38 -1.04
C ASP A 406 10.52 -19.29 -0.20
N TRP A 407 10.36 -18.09 -0.78
CA TRP A 407 9.72 -16.93 -0.12
C TRP A 407 10.42 -16.49 1.18
N THR A 408 11.75 -16.53 1.21
CA THR A 408 12.57 -16.17 2.39
C THR A 408 13.14 -14.75 2.34
N SER A 409 12.95 -14.01 1.23
CA SER A 409 13.50 -12.65 1.08
C SER A 409 12.75 -11.58 1.89
N ASP A 410 13.41 -10.43 2.06
CA ASP A 410 12.85 -9.26 2.75
C ASP A 410 11.58 -8.78 2.03
N ILE A 411 11.68 -8.57 0.72
CA ILE A 411 10.57 -8.10 -0.12
C ILE A 411 10.13 -9.23 -1.06
N LYS A 412 8.82 -9.43 -1.20
CA LYS A 412 8.22 -10.55 -1.93
C LYS A 412 7.12 -10.06 -2.86
N PHE A 413 7.23 -10.44 -4.13
CA PHE A 413 6.29 -10.06 -5.18
C PHE A 413 5.88 -11.25 -6.02
N MET A 414 4.60 -11.28 -6.39
CA MET A 414 4.07 -12.17 -7.41
C MET A 414 3.60 -11.35 -8.60
N MET A 415 4.05 -11.72 -9.80
CA MET A 415 3.66 -11.07 -11.04
C MET A 415 2.94 -12.08 -11.94
N LEU A 416 1.65 -11.87 -12.14
CA LEU A 416 0.78 -12.76 -12.90
C LEU A 416 0.49 -12.17 -14.29
N PHE A 417 0.66 -12.97 -15.34
CA PHE A 417 0.36 -12.61 -16.73
C PHE A 417 -0.77 -13.49 -17.26
N SER A 418 -1.88 -12.90 -17.72
CA SER A 418 -2.99 -13.64 -18.35
C SER A 418 -3.83 -12.75 -19.27
N ASP A 419 -4.52 -13.36 -20.24
CA ASP A 419 -5.51 -12.72 -21.09
C ASP A 419 -6.95 -13.21 -20.82
N ALA A 420 -7.15 -14.05 -19.81
CA ALA A 420 -8.41 -14.72 -19.52
C ALA A 420 -8.87 -14.51 -18.07
N SER A 421 -10.17 -14.72 -17.83
CA SER A 421 -10.75 -14.63 -16.48
C SER A 421 -10.45 -15.90 -15.68
N ALA A 422 -10.46 -15.81 -14.35
CA ALA A 422 -10.53 -17.00 -13.51
C ALA A 422 -11.90 -17.68 -13.64
N HIS A 423 -11.94 -19.01 -13.46
CA HIS A 423 -13.19 -19.77 -13.39
C HIS A 423 -14.13 -19.22 -12.31
N GLY A 424 -15.43 -19.18 -12.63
CA GLY A 424 -16.48 -18.61 -11.80
C GLY A 424 -16.56 -17.08 -11.83
N LEU A 425 -15.64 -16.40 -12.51
CA LEU A 425 -15.55 -14.94 -12.56
C LEU A 425 -15.67 -14.35 -13.97
N LEU A 426 -16.09 -15.13 -14.97
CA LEU A 426 -16.35 -14.63 -16.32
C LEU A 426 -17.37 -13.46 -16.34
N PRO A 427 -17.19 -12.46 -17.21
CA PRO A 427 -18.11 -11.34 -17.33
C PRO A 427 -19.42 -11.75 -18.04
N ALA A 428 -20.55 -11.18 -17.62
CA ALA A 428 -21.83 -11.44 -18.28
C ALA A 428 -21.85 -10.80 -19.69
N PRO A 429 -22.37 -11.45 -20.76
CA PRO A 429 -23.20 -12.67 -20.77
C PRO A 429 -22.45 -13.98 -21.06
N LEU A 430 -21.11 -14.02 -20.95
CA LEU A 430 -20.25 -15.15 -21.33
C LEU A 430 -20.32 -16.34 -20.35
N VAL A 431 -21.33 -16.39 -19.47
CA VAL A 431 -21.47 -17.39 -18.39
C VAL A 431 -21.52 -18.84 -18.89
N ASN A 432 -21.92 -19.05 -20.14
CA ASN A 432 -21.99 -20.38 -20.76
C ASN A 432 -20.67 -20.85 -21.39
N GLY A 433 -19.60 -20.05 -21.31
CA GLY A 433 -18.26 -20.39 -21.80
C GLY A 433 -17.28 -20.81 -20.71
N ASP A 434 -17.77 -21.11 -19.51
CA ASP A 434 -17.02 -21.66 -18.37
C ASP A 434 -17.50 -23.10 -18.13
N ASN A 435 -16.59 -24.07 -18.07
CA ASN A 435 -16.92 -25.42 -17.62
C ASN A 435 -17.11 -25.47 -16.10
N TYR A 436 -16.59 -24.47 -15.36
CA TYR A 436 -16.59 -24.39 -13.90
C TYR A 436 -17.17 -23.06 -13.34
N PRO A 437 -18.39 -22.64 -13.75
CA PRO A 437 -18.95 -21.32 -13.44
C PRO A 437 -19.33 -21.11 -11.96
N THR A 438 -19.36 -22.18 -11.16
CA THR A 438 -19.86 -22.14 -9.78
C THR A 438 -18.75 -22.29 -8.73
N ARG A 439 -17.75 -23.14 -8.99
CA ARG A 439 -16.64 -23.42 -8.06
C ARG A 439 -15.50 -24.12 -8.77
N HIS A 440 -14.27 -23.85 -8.32
CA HIS A 440 -13.11 -24.65 -8.70
C HIS A 440 -13.29 -26.13 -8.24
N PRO A 441 -12.85 -27.14 -9.02
CA PRO A 441 -13.04 -28.56 -8.70
C PRO A 441 -12.42 -28.96 -7.36
N GLU A 442 -11.23 -28.44 -7.06
CA GLU A 442 -10.52 -28.66 -5.79
C GLU A 442 -11.13 -27.89 -4.62
N GLY A 443 -12.21 -27.12 -4.84
CA GLY A 443 -12.86 -26.32 -3.80
C GLY A 443 -12.15 -25.01 -3.46
N LEU A 444 -11.08 -24.66 -4.19
CA LEU A 444 -10.35 -23.41 -4.03
C LEU A 444 -11.24 -22.19 -4.36
N THR A 445 -11.10 -21.16 -3.55
CA THR A 445 -11.77 -19.88 -3.70
C THR A 445 -10.76 -18.75 -3.88
N THR A 446 -11.22 -17.61 -4.37
CA THR A 446 -10.42 -16.38 -4.42
C THR A 446 -9.87 -15.99 -3.05
N ASN A 447 -10.62 -16.29 -1.97
CA ASN A 447 -10.16 -16.05 -0.61
C ASN A 447 -8.94 -16.92 -0.26
N ASP A 448 -8.93 -18.20 -0.64
CA ASP A 448 -7.80 -19.10 -0.33
C ASP A 448 -6.50 -18.67 -1.03
N ALA A 449 -6.61 -18.17 -2.27
CA ALA A 449 -5.48 -17.59 -2.99
C ALA A 449 -4.95 -16.33 -2.29
N VAL A 450 -5.84 -15.43 -1.85
CA VAL A 450 -5.44 -14.22 -1.10
C VAL A 450 -4.85 -14.58 0.26
N THR A 451 -5.46 -15.50 1.01
CA THR A 451 -4.93 -15.99 2.29
C THR A 451 -3.53 -16.58 2.11
N SER A 452 -3.28 -17.32 1.03
CA SER A 452 -1.96 -17.87 0.73
C SER A 452 -0.92 -16.78 0.45
N LEU A 453 -1.31 -15.69 -0.24
CA LEU A 453 -0.42 -14.55 -0.49
C LEU A 453 -0.15 -13.73 0.77
N VAL A 454 -1.19 -13.43 1.57
CA VAL A 454 -1.07 -12.70 2.83
C VAL A 454 -0.21 -13.47 3.83
N ALA A 455 -0.36 -14.80 3.91
CA ALA A 455 0.48 -15.65 4.74
C ALA A 455 1.98 -15.61 4.36
N ARG A 456 2.29 -15.17 3.13
CA ARG A 456 3.65 -15.00 2.63
C ARG A 456 4.14 -13.56 2.63
N ASP A 457 3.34 -12.58 3.04
CA ASP A 457 3.70 -11.16 2.96
C ASP A 457 4.05 -10.69 1.53
N ALA A 458 3.29 -11.19 0.52
CA ALA A 458 3.58 -10.95 -0.88
C ALA A 458 2.52 -10.08 -1.58
N ASP A 459 2.95 -9.06 -2.32
CA ASP A 459 2.07 -8.24 -3.15
C ASP A 459 1.86 -8.86 -4.54
N LEU A 460 0.67 -8.63 -5.12
CA LEU A 460 0.28 -9.20 -6.42
C LEU A 460 0.22 -8.12 -7.51
N PHE A 461 1.04 -8.27 -8.53
CA PHE A 461 0.97 -7.50 -9.78
C PHE A 461 0.21 -8.31 -10.83
N PHE A 462 -0.97 -7.84 -11.23
CA PHE A 462 -1.80 -8.49 -12.22
C PHE A 462 -1.64 -7.82 -13.58
N CYS A 463 -0.97 -8.50 -14.51
CA CYS A 463 -0.68 -8.04 -15.87
C CYS A 463 -1.69 -8.63 -16.85
N SER A 464 -2.67 -7.82 -17.24
CA SER A 464 -3.79 -8.27 -18.09
C SER A 464 -3.61 -7.89 -19.54
N PHE A 465 -3.62 -8.88 -20.44
CA PHE A 465 -3.65 -8.66 -21.89
C PHE A 465 -5.06 -8.46 -22.45
N ASN A 466 -6.09 -8.74 -21.63
CA ASN A 466 -7.48 -8.44 -21.95
C ASN A 466 -8.21 -7.89 -20.71
N PRO A 467 -8.05 -6.58 -20.43
CA PRO A 467 -8.59 -5.99 -19.20
C PRO A 467 -10.11 -6.10 -19.06
N ALA A 468 -10.85 -6.25 -20.17
CA ALA A 468 -12.30 -6.44 -20.14
C ALA A 468 -12.69 -7.85 -19.66
N ALA A 469 -11.89 -8.87 -19.96
CA ALA A 469 -12.11 -10.23 -19.48
C ALA A 469 -11.67 -10.41 -18.02
N THR A 470 -10.53 -9.80 -17.64
CA THR A 470 -9.90 -10.01 -16.32
C THR A 470 -10.46 -9.12 -15.21
N GLU A 471 -11.18 -8.03 -15.53
CA GLU A 471 -11.63 -7.01 -14.57
C GLU A 471 -12.33 -7.60 -13.35
N ARG A 472 -13.25 -8.55 -13.55
CA ARG A 472 -13.99 -9.18 -12.45
C ARG A 472 -13.11 -10.06 -11.56
N THR A 473 -12.09 -10.69 -12.13
CA THR A 473 -11.07 -11.44 -11.39
C THR A 473 -10.22 -10.50 -10.54
N GLU A 474 -9.74 -9.40 -11.13
CA GLU A 474 -8.97 -8.37 -10.44
C GLU A 474 -9.76 -7.69 -9.31
N ASP A 475 -11.04 -7.41 -9.52
CA ASP A 475 -11.95 -6.81 -8.55
C ASP A 475 -12.21 -7.71 -7.33
N GLU A 476 -12.51 -8.99 -7.55
CA GLU A 476 -12.71 -9.93 -6.45
C GLU A 476 -11.41 -10.14 -5.65
N LEU A 477 -10.25 -10.31 -6.31
CA LEU A 477 -8.96 -10.39 -5.62
C LEU A 477 -8.71 -9.13 -4.77
N SER A 478 -8.90 -7.94 -5.35
CA SER A 478 -8.72 -6.66 -4.64
C SER A 478 -9.64 -6.53 -3.43
N LYS A 479 -10.88 -6.99 -3.54
CA LYS A 479 -11.89 -6.95 -2.47
C LYS A 479 -11.54 -7.89 -1.33
N TYR A 480 -11.02 -9.08 -1.62
CA TYR A 480 -10.58 -10.03 -0.60
C TYR A 480 -9.33 -9.53 0.12
N PHE A 481 -8.34 -8.97 -0.58
CA PHE A 481 -7.17 -8.34 0.06
C PHE A 481 -7.58 -7.24 1.07
N LYS A 482 -8.51 -6.36 0.69
CA LYS A 482 -9.00 -5.28 1.59
C LYS A 482 -9.79 -5.76 2.80
N LYS A 483 -10.40 -6.94 2.74
CA LYS A 483 -11.24 -7.49 3.81
C LYS A 483 -10.53 -8.53 4.66
N HIS A 484 -9.33 -8.94 4.28
CA HIS A 484 -8.61 -10.02 4.94
C HIS A 484 -8.15 -9.57 6.34
N PRO A 485 -8.51 -10.28 7.42
CA PRO A 485 -8.23 -9.85 8.80
C PRO A 485 -6.72 -9.80 9.10
N ASP A 486 -5.93 -10.67 8.47
CA ASP A 486 -4.48 -10.76 8.69
C ASP A 486 -3.65 -9.84 7.77
N ASN A 487 -4.29 -9.03 6.91
CA ASN A 487 -3.60 -8.11 6.01
C ASN A 487 -3.27 -6.76 6.71
N VAL A 488 -2.46 -6.83 7.77
CA VAL A 488 -2.05 -5.66 8.56
C VAL A 488 -1.09 -4.74 7.79
N ALA A 489 -0.32 -5.31 6.85
CA ALA A 489 0.65 -4.62 6.01
C ALA A 489 0.04 -3.96 4.74
N GLU A 490 -1.28 -3.91 4.63
CA GLU A 490 -2.02 -3.29 3.51
C GLU A 490 -1.64 -3.81 2.11
N HIS A 491 -1.27 -5.10 1.99
CA HIS A 491 -0.99 -5.71 0.70
C HIS A 491 -2.16 -5.57 -0.26
N SER A 492 -1.83 -5.40 -1.54
CA SER A 492 -2.84 -5.09 -2.54
C SER A 492 -2.55 -5.71 -3.90
N VAL A 493 -3.56 -5.64 -4.76
CA VAL A 493 -3.46 -6.04 -6.17
C VAL A 493 -3.19 -4.80 -7.01
N VAL A 494 -2.02 -4.75 -7.64
CA VAL A 494 -1.66 -3.69 -8.58
C VAL A 494 -2.06 -4.14 -9.98
N ARG A 495 -3.01 -3.41 -10.58
CA ARG A 495 -3.55 -3.71 -11.92
C ARG A 495 -2.70 -3.06 -13.00
N ILE A 496 -2.21 -3.87 -13.92
CA ILE A 496 -1.35 -3.45 -15.03
C ILE A 496 -2.01 -3.90 -16.34
N PRO A 497 -2.78 -3.02 -17.01
CA PRO A 497 -3.32 -3.34 -18.33
C PRO A 497 -2.19 -3.34 -19.35
N MET A 498 -1.89 -4.50 -19.94
CA MET A 498 -0.89 -4.68 -21.00
C MET A 498 -1.40 -4.21 -22.37
N VAL A 499 -2.72 -3.99 -22.47
CA VAL A 499 -3.43 -3.50 -23.65
C VAL A 499 -4.44 -2.43 -23.21
N PRO A 500 -4.67 -1.33 -23.95
CA PRO A 500 -5.67 -0.32 -23.57
C PRO A 500 -7.08 -0.93 -23.46
N LYS A 501 -7.83 -0.56 -22.41
CA LYS A 501 -9.21 -1.05 -22.14
C LYS A 501 -10.18 -0.91 -23.32
N GLU A 502 -9.97 0.09 -24.18
CA GLU A 502 -10.83 0.38 -25.34
C GLU A 502 -10.65 -0.60 -26.52
N SER A 503 -9.59 -1.42 -26.52
CA SER A 503 -9.29 -2.38 -27.59
C SER A 503 -10.17 -3.65 -27.56
N ALA A 504 -10.88 -3.89 -26.44
CA ALA A 504 -11.55 -5.17 -26.17
C ALA A 504 -13.08 -5.14 -26.35
N ILE A 505 -13.68 -4.01 -26.77
CA ILE A 505 -15.13 -3.90 -26.99
C ILE A 505 -15.38 -3.41 -28.43
N SER A 506 -15.49 -4.36 -29.36
CA SER A 506 -16.08 -4.14 -30.68
C SER A 506 -17.30 -5.03 -30.85
N SER A 507 -18.40 -4.68 -30.17
CA SER A 507 -19.75 -4.90 -30.70
C SER A 507 -20.77 -4.04 -29.95
N THR A 508 -20.79 -2.73 -30.21
CA THR A 508 -21.99 -1.93 -30.51
C THR A 508 -21.66 -0.44 -30.46
N SER A 509 -22.33 0.29 -31.36
CA SER A 509 -22.10 1.67 -31.77
C SER A 509 -22.30 2.73 -30.69
N SER A 510 -21.28 3.58 -30.48
CA SER A 510 -21.31 5.06 -30.59
C SER A 510 -20.13 5.66 -29.82
N ALA A 511 -19.26 6.36 -30.56
CA ALA A 511 -18.02 6.98 -30.10
C ALA A 511 -18.28 8.20 -29.16
N PRO A 512 -17.25 8.87 -28.57
CA PRO A 512 -15.81 8.69 -28.83
C PRO A 512 -14.86 8.78 -27.60
N SER A 513 -13.82 7.94 -27.56
CA SER A 513 -12.49 8.34 -27.06
C SER A 513 -11.35 7.36 -27.37
N GLY A 514 -11.44 6.51 -28.40
CA GLY A 514 -10.29 5.69 -28.82
C GLY A 514 -9.29 6.48 -29.67
N HIS A 515 -8.02 6.54 -29.25
CA HIS A 515 -6.94 7.13 -30.06
C HIS A 515 -6.51 6.18 -31.20
N GLY A 516 -7.28 6.13 -32.29
CA GLY A 516 -6.89 5.36 -33.49
C GLY A 516 -5.62 5.94 -34.15
N ARG A 517 -4.99 5.22 -35.07
CA ARG A 517 -3.90 5.80 -35.87
C ARG A 517 -4.33 6.08 -37.29
N HIS A 518 -3.71 7.09 -37.89
CA HIS A 518 -3.84 7.37 -39.30
C HIS A 518 -2.53 7.00 -39.99
N ILE A 519 -2.52 5.85 -40.66
CA ILE A 519 -1.34 5.27 -41.31
C ILE A 519 -1.31 5.74 -42.76
N ILE A 520 -0.30 6.52 -43.10
CA ILE A 520 -0.14 7.13 -44.42
C ILE A 520 1.01 6.41 -45.14
N PHE A 521 0.68 5.54 -46.08
CA PHE A 521 1.65 4.90 -46.96
C PHE A 521 2.03 5.84 -48.08
N VAL A 522 3.32 6.04 -48.30
CA VAL A 522 3.87 6.81 -49.42
C VAL A 522 4.74 5.85 -50.23
N LEU A 523 4.19 5.32 -51.30
CA LEU A 523 4.73 4.19 -52.06
C LEU A 523 5.22 4.63 -53.44
N ASP A 524 6.48 4.33 -53.73
CA ASP A 524 7.10 4.58 -55.03
C ASP A 524 6.53 3.62 -56.09
N GLU A 525 5.91 4.18 -57.12
CA GLU A 525 5.38 3.45 -58.28
C GLU A 525 6.13 3.77 -59.58
N SER A 526 7.37 4.24 -59.49
CA SER A 526 8.22 4.55 -60.64
C SER A 526 8.47 3.33 -61.55
N SER A 527 9.03 3.60 -62.74
CA SER A 527 9.27 2.58 -63.77
C SER A 527 10.22 1.46 -63.31
N SER A 528 11.14 1.75 -62.39
CA SER A 528 12.05 0.74 -61.79
C SER A 528 11.32 -0.26 -60.90
N MET A 529 10.18 0.15 -60.33
CA MET A 529 9.36 -0.69 -59.46
C MET A 529 8.45 -1.68 -60.21
N ARG A 530 8.39 -1.62 -61.55
CA ARG A 530 7.44 -2.43 -62.35
C ARG A 530 7.50 -3.93 -62.05
N CYS A 531 8.69 -4.48 -61.91
CA CYS A 531 8.90 -5.92 -61.66
C CYS A 531 8.71 -6.32 -60.18
N SER A 532 8.73 -5.34 -59.27
CA SER A 532 8.68 -5.55 -57.82
C SER A 532 7.35 -5.12 -57.20
N TRP A 533 6.50 -4.41 -57.95
CA TRP A 533 5.24 -3.84 -57.48
C TRP A 533 4.28 -4.87 -56.87
N SER A 534 4.19 -6.06 -57.46
CA SER A 534 3.39 -7.15 -56.90
C SER A 534 3.84 -7.54 -55.49
N GLY A 535 5.14 -7.53 -55.22
CA GLY A 535 5.70 -7.77 -53.90
C GLY A 535 5.42 -6.65 -52.90
N VAL A 536 5.43 -5.39 -53.35
CA VAL A 536 5.03 -4.23 -52.52
C VAL A 536 3.56 -4.33 -52.10
N VAL A 537 2.68 -4.69 -53.04
CA VAL A 537 1.25 -4.90 -52.75
C VAL A 537 1.06 -6.07 -51.78
N VAL A 538 1.85 -7.13 -51.88
CA VAL A 538 1.84 -8.24 -50.90
C VAL A 538 2.29 -7.77 -49.51
N ALA A 539 3.40 -7.02 -49.41
CA ALA A 539 3.89 -6.48 -48.14
C ALA A 539 2.88 -5.51 -47.49
N TYR A 540 2.25 -4.64 -48.28
CA TYR A 540 1.15 -3.79 -47.85
C TYR A 540 -0.02 -4.62 -47.30
N ASN A 541 -0.48 -5.64 -48.03
CA ASN A 541 -1.58 -6.49 -47.58
C ASN A 541 -1.25 -7.27 -46.30
N GLN A 542 0.00 -7.70 -46.13
CA GLN A 542 0.46 -8.35 -44.89
C GLN A 542 0.50 -7.37 -43.71
N TYR A 543 0.91 -6.12 -43.93
CA TYR A 543 0.79 -5.06 -42.94
C TYR A 543 -0.67 -4.87 -42.50
N ILE A 544 -1.59 -4.74 -43.46
CA ILE A 544 -3.02 -4.56 -43.18
C ILE A 544 -3.54 -5.77 -42.39
N ALA A 545 -3.23 -7.00 -42.82
CA ALA A 545 -3.64 -8.22 -42.15
C ALA A 545 -3.11 -8.30 -40.70
N LYS A 546 -1.84 -7.92 -40.49
CA LYS A 546 -1.23 -7.90 -39.16
C LYS A 546 -1.89 -6.86 -38.26
N ARG A 547 -2.15 -5.64 -38.76
CA ARG A 547 -2.86 -4.60 -37.99
C ARG A 547 -4.29 -5.00 -37.64
N ARG A 548 -5.01 -5.67 -38.56
CA ARG A 548 -6.35 -6.21 -38.30
C ARG A 548 -6.35 -7.29 -37.20
N GLN A 549 -5.27 -8.05 -37.08
CA GLN A 549 -5.12 -9.05 -36.02
C GLN A 549 -4.74 -8.43 -34.67
N SER A 550 -4.06 -7.28 -34.66
CA SER A 550 -3.52 -6.65 -33.44
C SER A 550 -4.39 -5.53 -32.85
N GLN A 551 -5.34 -4.92 -33.60
CA GLN A 551 -6.24 -3.87 -33.12
C GLN A 551 -7.63 -3.93 -33.79
N SER A 552 -8.68 -3.50 -33.10
CA SER A 552 -10.02 -3.26 -33.67
C SER A 552 -9.96 -2.24 -34.81
N ASP A 553 -10.89 -2.27 -35.76
CA ASP A 553 -11.03 -1.47 -37.00
C ASP A 553 -10.99 0.09 -36.87
N SER A 554 -10.52 0.65 -35.75
CA SER A 554 -10.43 2.08 -35.46
C SER A 554 -9.33 2.82 -36.22
N ASP A 555 -8.38 2.12 -36.83
CA ASP A 555 -7.31 2.75 -37.63
C ASP A 555 -7.81 3.26 -38.99
N LEU A 556 -7.27 4.39 -39.40
CA LEU A 556 -7.44 4.99 -40.72
C LEU A 556 -6.20 4.72 -41.57
N ILE A 557 -6.42 4.48 -42.85
CA ILE A 557 -5.38 4.31 -43.85
C ILE A 557 -5.55 5.34 -44.95
N SER A 558 -4.42 5.94 -45.33
CA SER A 558 -4.29 6.64 -46.59
C SER A 558 -3.11 6.08 -47.36
N VAL A 559 -3.21 6.11 -48.69
CA VAL A 559 -2.17 5.63 -49.60
C VAL A 559 -1.91 6.72 -50.62
N VAL A 560 -0.67 7.18 -50.65
CA VAL A 560 -0.09 8.06 -51.65
C VAL A 560 0.81 7.20 -52.52
N GLN A 561 0.54 7.18 -53.82
CA GLN A 561 1.41 6.55 -54.80
C GLN A 561 2.08 7.66 -55.61
N PHE A 562 3.39 7.54 -55.86
CA PHE A 562 4.12 8.60 -56.52
C PHE A 562 5.10 8.08 -57.59
N ASP A 563 5.27 8.88 -58.62
CA ASP A 563 6.25 8.74 -59.69
C ASP A 563 6.96 10.09 -59.95
N ASN A 564 6.72 10.74 -61.09
CA ASN A 564 7.06 12.14 -61.36
C ASN A 564 6.12 13.13 -60.64
N ASP A 565 4.93 12.66 -60.29
CA ASP A 565 3.92 13.39 -59.52
C ASP A 565 3.36 12.48 -58.42
N SER A 566 2.53 12.99 -57.53
CA SER A 566 1.88 12.20 -56.47
C SER A 566 0.38 12.12 -56.65
N ARG A 567 -0.21 10.96 -56.37
CA ARG A 567 -1.65 10.76 -56.31
C ARG A 567 -2.06 10.10 -55.01
N ILE A 568 -3.17 10.57 -54.44
CA ILE A 568 -3.80 9.95 -53.28
C ILE A 568 -4.78 8.90 -53.81
N THR A 569 -4.47 7.62 -53.64
CA THR A 569 -5.35 6.51 -54.06
C THR A 569 -6.29 6.05 -52.98
N VAL A 570 -5.94 6.27 -51.71
CA VAL A 570 -6.81 6.00 -50.56
C VAL A 570 -6.70 7.18 -49.61
N GLN A 571 -7.83 7.68 -49.13
CA GLN A 571 -7.88 8.80 -48.19
C GLN A 571 -8.81 8.46 -47.03
N HIS A 572 -8.27 8.48 -45.80
CA HIS A 572 -9.00 8.29 -44.54
C HIS A 572 -9.93 7.06 -44.54
N ALA A 573 -9.51 5.98 -45.17
CA ALA A 573 -10.31 4.77 -45.25
C ALA A 573 -10.14 3.93 -43.97
N PRO A 574 -11.22 3.46 -43.34
CA PRO A 574 -11.11 2.48 -42.25
C PRO A 574 -10.33 1.24 -42.66
N LEU A 575 -9.62 0.63 -41.71
CA LEU A 575 -8.77 -0.54 -41.92
C LEU A 575 -9.51 -1.71 -42.63
N SER A 576 -10.80 -1.92 -42.35
CA SER A 576 -11.66 -2.92 -43.03
C SER A 576 -11.91 -2.64 -44.51
N SER A 577 -11.88 -1.36 -44.91
CA SER A 577 -12.13 -0.90 -46.29
C SER A 577 -10.85 -0.71 -47.12
N ALA A 578 -9.68 -1.04 -46.56
CA ALA A 578 -8.39 -0.93 -47.25
C ALA A 578 -8.39 -1.78 -48.55
N PRO A 579 -7.99 -1.21 -49.70
CA PRO A 579 -8.02 -1.92 -50.97
C PRO A 579 -6.94 -3.00 -51.05
N SER A 580 -7.32 -4.22 -51.46
CA SER A 580 -6.37 -5.33 -51.60
C SER A 580 -5.48 -5.26 -52.85
N LYS A 581 -5.78 -4.33 -53.77
CA LYS A 581 -5.03 -4.08 -55.01
C LYS A 581 -4.77 -2.59 -55.17
N LEU A 582 -3.53 -2.23 -55.47
CA LEU A 582 -3.14 -0.86 -55.79
C LEU A 582 -2.76 -0.78 -57.29
N PRO A 583 -3.31 0.19 -58.05
CA PRO A 583 -3.01 0.38 -59.46
C PRO A 583 -1.54 0.81 -59.66
N TYR A 584 -0.96 0.58 -60.84
CA TYR A 584 0.42 0.96 -61.17
C TYR A 584 0.45 1.84 -62.41
N ASN A 585 1.12 3.01 -62.35
CA ASN A 585 1.20 3.96 -63.47
C ASN A 585 2.60 4.07 -64.11
N GLY A 586 3.68 4.06 -63.32
CA GLY A 586 5.06 3.96 -63.81
C GLY A 586 5.61 5.13 -64.61
N TRP A 587 6.26 6.10 -63.95
CA TRP A 587 7.09 7.14 -64.59
C TRP A 587 8.44 7.34 -63.86
N GLY A 588 8.95 8.55 -63.70
CA GLY A 588 10.20 8.80 -62.94
C GLY A 588 9.97 8.82 -61.42
N THR A 589 10.90 9.39 -60.66
CA THR A 589 10.87 9.36 -59.19
C THR A 589 11.13 10.76 -58.61
N ARG A 590 10.15 11.32 -57.89
CA ARG A 590 10.24 12.61 -57.20
C ARG A 590 9.65 12.54 -55.79
N PHE A 591 10.44 12.92 -54.79
CA PHE A 591 10.05 12.79 -53.38
C PHE A 591 9.23 13.97 -52.86
N HIS A 592 9.48 15.18 -53.38
CA HIS A 592 8.83 16.38 -52.85
C HIS A 592 7.31 16.42 -53.07
N PRO A 593 6.76 16.10 -54.27
CA PRO A 593 5.31 15.99 -54.46
C PRO A 593 4.67 14.97 -53.52
N ALA A 594 5.31 13.81 -53.34
CA ALA A 594 4.85 12.75 -52.45
C ALA A 594 4.80 13.20 -50.98
N ALA A 595 5.82 13.94 -50.53
CA ALA A 595 5.87 14.49 -49.18
C ALA A 595 4.78 15.55 -48.95
N LEU A 596 4.47 16.40 -49.95
CA LEU A 596 3.39 17.38 -49.85
C LEU A 596 2.02 16.71 -49.67
N SER A 597 1.70 15.72 -50.51
CA SER A 597 0.45 14.95 -50.41
C SER A 597 0.34 14.19 -49.08
N ALA A 598 1.44 13.62 -48.60
CA ALA A 598 1.47 12.96 -47.29
C ALA A 598 1.27 13.95 -46.14
N CYS A 599 1.86 15.16 -46.23
CA CYS A 599 1.68 16.20 -45.22
C CYS A 599 0.26 16.78 -45.23
N GLU A 600 -0.37 16.89 -46.39
CA GLU A 600 -1.78 17.29 -46.52
C GLU A 600 -2.69 16.29 -45.80
N LEU A 601 -2.52 14.99 -46.07
CA LEU A 601 -3.25 13.92 -45.39
C LEU A 601 -2.99 13.90 -43.88
N ALA A 602 -1.74 14.09 -43.46
CA ALA A 602 -1.38 14.13 -42.04
C ALA A 602 -2.04 15.31 -41.30
N ARG A 603 -2.13 16.49 -41.94
CA ARG A 603 -2.85 17.65 -41.39
C ARG A 603 -4.36 17.45 -41.33
N GLY A 604 -4.92 16.67 -42.26
CA GLY A 604 -6.33 16.28 -42.30
C GLY A 604 -6.73 15.15 -41.33
N THR A 605 -5.78 14.63 -40.55
CA THR A 605 -6.03 13.56 -39.58
C THR A 605 -7.03 14.02 -38.51
N PRO A 606 -8.10 13.26 -38.23
CA PRO A 606 -9.03 13.58 -37.15
C PRO A 606 -8.31 13.74 -35.81
N SER A 607 -8.81 14.61 -34.92
CA SER A 607 -8.21 14.82 -33.59
C SER A 607 -8.22 13.58 -32.70
N THR A 608 -9.03 12.58 -33.06
CA THR A 608 -9.07 11.26 -32.44
C THR A 608 -7.94 10.35 -32.90
N HIS A 609 -7.12 10.75 -33.89
CA HIS A 609 -6.09 9.90 -34.47
C HIS A 609 -4.70 10.53 -34.49
N VAL A 610 -3.66 9.70 -34.41
CA VAL A 610 -2.27 10.14 -34.54
C VAL A 610 -1.72 9.72 -35.91
N PRO A 611 -1.16 10.65 -36.72
CA PRO A 611 -0.59 10.32 -38.02
C PRO A 611 0.77 9.62 -37.90
N ALA A 612 0.97 8.57 -38.69
CA ALA A 612 2.24 7.88 -38.89
C ALA A 612 2.49 7.72 -40.39
N ILE A 613 3.73 7.96 -40.84
CA ILE A 613 4.08 7.96 -42.26
C ILE A 613 5.05 6.82 -42.55
N VAL A 614 4.70 5.99 -43.54
CA VAL A 614 5.56 4.93 -44.07
C VAL A 614 5.95 5.33 -45.50
N PHE A 615 7.14 5.90 -45.64
CA PHE A 615 7.72 6.33 -46.91
C PHE A 615 8.62 5.24 -47.49
N MET A 616 8.42 4.87 -48.75
CA MET A 616 9.19 3.82 -49.41
C MET A 616 9.65 4.27 -50.80
N SER A 617 10.91 4.01 -51.15
CA SER A 617 11.45 4.20 -52.51
C SER A 617 12.59 3.24 -52.84
N ASP A 618 12.74 2.89 -54.12
CA ASP A 618 13.84 2.09 -54.66
C ASP A 618 14.92 2.90 -55.39
N GLY A 619 14.70 4.20 -55.54
CA GLY A 619 15.54 5.10 -56.32
C GLY A 619 16.11 6.28 -55.53
N ALA A 620 16.68 7.21 -56.27
CA ALA A 620 17.20 8.49 -55.76
C ALA A 620 16.50 9.64 -56.48
N ALA A 621 16.19 10.71 -55.76
CA ALA A 621 15.56 11.90 -56.32
C ALA A 621 16.36 13.15 -55.96
N ASN A 622 16.39 14.13 -56.88
CA ASN A 622 17.12 15.39 -56.68
C ASN A 622 16.41 16.36 -55.73
N ASP A 623 15.22 16.01 -55.21
CA ASP A 623 14.38 16.84 -54.35
C ASP A 623 14.21 16.27 -52.92
N ALA A 624 15.04 15.31 -52.52
CA ALA A 624 15.02 14.72 -51.16
C ALA A 624 15.13 15.76 -50.03
N ALA A 625 15.95 16.81 -50.22
CA ALA A 625 16.09 17.90 -49.26
C ALA A 625 14.80 18.72 -49.08
N ALA A 626 14.05 18.93 -50.17
CA ALA A 626 12.77 19.62 -50.12
C ALA A 626 11.70 18.74 -49.46
N ALA A 627 11.70 17.43 -49.71
CA ALA A 627 10.83 16.47 -49.03
C ALA A 627 11.09 16.42 -47.50
N ALA A 628 12.37 16.36 -47.09
CA ALA A 628 12.75 16.38 -45.68
C ALA A 628 12.32 17.68 -44.98
N HIS A 629 12.39 18.81 -45.66
CA HIS A 629 11.93 20.09 -45.12
C HIS A 629 10.41 20.08 -44.81
N GLU A 630 9.59 19.55 -45.72
CA GLU A 630 8.14 19.43 -45.50
C GLU A 630 7.80 18.55 -44.30
N PHE A 631 8.46 17.38 -44.15
CA PHE A 631 8.26 16.52 -43.00
C PHE A 631 8.74 17.17 -41.68
N ALA A 632 9.80 17.99 -41.71
CA ALA A 632 10.28 18.71 -40.54
C ALA A 632 9.30 19.81 -40.09
N LEU A 633 8.66 20.51 -41.05
CA LEU A 633 7.58 21.46 -40.78
C LEU A 633 6.37 20.76 -40.16
N LEU A 634 5.97 19.61 -40.72
CA LEU A 634 4.88 18.80 -40.18
C LEU A 634 5.19 18.33 -38.75
N ASN A 635 6.39 17.79 -38.51
CA ASN A 635 6.83 17.35 -37.20
C ASN A 635 6.81 18.48 -36.16
N SER A 636 7.26 19.69 -36.55
CA SER A 636 7.22 20.87 -35.66
C SER A 636 5.79 21.27 -35.27
N ASN A 637 4.84 21.14 -36.20
CA ASN A 637 3.43 21.43 -35.94
C ASN A 637 2.78 20.36 -35.03
N ILE A 638 3.06 19.08 -35.29
CA ILE A 638 2.57 17.96 -34.47
C ILE A 638 3.13 18.10 -33.06
N TYR A 639 4.44 18.33 -32.91
CA TYR A 639 5.09 18.47 -31.60
C TYR A 639 4.52 19.62 -30.76
N ARG A 640 4.14 20.74 -31.39
CA ARG A 640 3.47 21.86 -30.69
C ARG A 640 2.08 21.48 -30.18
N SER A 641 1.37 20.61 -30.89
CA SER A 641 -0.01 20.22 -30.57
C SER A 641 -0.11 19.04 -29.60
N SER A 642 0.73 18.00 -29.76
CA SER A 642 0.61 16.73 -29.03
C SER A 642 1.82 16.42 -28.13
N ARG A 643 2.87 17.26 -28.14
CA ARG A 643 4.17 17.02 -27.48
C ARG A 643 4.89 15.73 -27.93
N ASN A 644 4.40 15.09 -28.99
CA ASN A 644 5.00 13.90 -29.60
C ASN A 644 5.62 14.23 -30.95
N HIS A 645 6.68 13.50 -31.32
CA HIS A 645 7.29 13.61 -32.63
C HIS A 645 6.55 12.75 -33.66
N LEU A 646 6.57 13.18 -34.92
CA LEU A 646 6.00 12.44 -36.05
C LEU A 646 6.69 11.08 -36.21
N GLU A 647 5.91 10.00 -36.22
CA GLU A 647 6.42 8.67 -36.51
C GLU A 647 6.65 8.55 -38.03
N LEU A 648 7.93 8.53 -38.43
CA LEU A 648 8.36 8.55 -39.84
C LEU A 648 9.24 7.34 -40.13
N HIS A 649 8.69 6.36 -40.84
CA HIS A 649 9.41 5.17 -41.29
C HIS A 649 9.81 5.37 -42.74
N VAL A 650 11.10 5.34 -43.04
CA VAL A 650 11.64 5.49 -44.39
C VAL A 650 12.26 4.16 -44.81
N ILE A 651 11.83 3.59 -45.92
CA ILE A 651 12.19 2.26 -46.39
C ILE A 651 12.92 2.38 -47.73
N GLY A 652 14.18 1.96 -47.76
CA GLY A 652 14.94 1.79 -48.99
C GLY A 652 14.76 0.39 -49.55
N PHE A 653 14.26 0.29 -50.78
CA PHE A 653 14.00 -0.99 -51.43
C PHE A 653 15.00 -1.27 -52.56
N GLY A 654 15.67 -2.42 -52.52
CA GLY A 654 16.68 -2.80 -53.50
C GLY A 654 17.97 -1.97 -53.45
N GLY A 655 18.93 -2.33 -54.31
CA GLY A 655 20.27 -1.73 -54.34
C GLY A 655 20.39 -0.37 -55.04
N GLY A 656 19.28 0.17 -55.59
CA GLY A 656 19.25 1.46 -56.29
C GLY A 656 18.96 2.67 -55.38
N SER A 657 18.60 2.42 -54.11
CA SER A 657 18.20 3.46 -53.17
C SER A 657 19.41 4.22 -52.61
N CYS A 658 19.34 5.55 -52.58
CA CYS A 658 20.39 6.37 -51.97
C CYS A 658 20.16 6.48 -50.45
N GLN A 659 20.86 5.64 -49.68
CA GLN A 659 20.71 5.59 -48.22
C GLN A 659 20.93 6.96 -47.54
N ALA A 660 21.81 7.81 -48.09
CA ALA A 660 22.02 9.17 -47.58
C ALA A 660 20.78 10.07 -47.72
N GLN A 661 20.05 9.97 -48.84
CA GLN A 661 18.82 10.74 -49.06
C GLN A 661 17.68 10.24 -48.17
N LEU A 662 17.56 8.92 -47.99
CA LEU A 662 16.55 8.33 -47.11
C LEU A 662 16.82 8.64 -45.63
N GLN A 663 18.09 8.64 -45.22
CA GLN A 663 18.51 9.08 -43.88
C GLN A 663 18.20 10.57 -43.67
N GLN A 664 18.39 11.40 -44.69
CA GLN A 664 18.04 12.82 -44.64
C GLN A 664 16.54 13.02 -44.40
N ILE A 665 15.68 12.26 -45.10
CA ILE A 665 14.22 12.30 -44.89
C ILE A 665 13.86 11.81 -43.48
N ALA A 666 14.41 10.69 -43.03
CA ALA A 666 14.12 10.17 -41.69
C ALA A 666 14.54 11.15 -40.57
N SER A 667 15.65 11.86 -40.75
CA SER A 667 16.15 12.85 -39.79
C SER A 667 15.25 14.08 -39.62
N ALA A 668 14.21 14.24 -40.46
CA ALA A 668 13.19 15.28 -40.29
C ALA A 668 12.36 15.10 -39.01
N SER A 669 12.36 13.90 -38.42
CA SER A 669 11.76 13.60 -37.12
C SER A 669 12.74 12.91 -36.18
N GLN A 670 12.69 13.27 -34.88
CA GLN A 670 13.46 12.56 -33.85
C GLN A 670 13.00 11.11 -33.67
N ALA A 671 11.75 10.81 -34.03
CA ALA A 671 11.20 9.45 -34.04
C ALA A 671 11.34 8.77 -35.42
N GLY A 672 12.12 9.34 -36.33
CA GLY A 672 12.33 8.81 -37.68
C GLY A 672 13.23 7.57 -37.70
N LYS A 673 12.85 6.55 -38.47
CA LYS A 673 13.61 5.31 -38.63
C LYS A 673 13.85 4.99 -40.10
N VAL A 674 15.07 4.59 -40.44
CA VAL A 674 15.41 4.07 -41.77
C VAL A 674 15.43 2.55 -41.72
N HIS A 675 14.79 1.94 -42.71
CA HIS A 675 14.77 0.50 -42.94
C HIS A 675 15.33 0.22 -44.33
N SER A 676 16.00 -0.91 -44.50
CA SER A 676 16.53 -1.34 -45.79
C SER A 676 16.01 -2.73 -46.11
N SER A 677 15.58 -2.94 -47.35
CA SER A 677 15.06 -4.21 -47.84
C SER A 677 15.77 -4.58 -49.14
N ALA A 678 16.36 -5.77 -49.21
CA ALA A 678 17.05 -6.23 -50.41
C ALA A 678 16.11 -6.88 -51.43
N ASN A 679 14.99 -7.46 -50.96
CA ASN A 679 14.03 -8.18 -51.80
C ASN A 679 12.60 -8.08 -51.22
N THR A 680 11.61 -8.55 -51.97
CA THR A 680 10.19 -8.45 -51.60
C THR A 680 9.80 -9.24 -50.34
N ALA A 681 10.52 -10.31 -49.98
CA ALA A 681 10.29 -11.05 -48.74
C ALA A 681 10.81 -10.29 -47.52
N ASP A 682 11.98 -9.66 -47.63
CA ASP A 682 12.53 -8.77 -46.59
C ASP A 682 11.64 -7.52 -46.43
N LEU A 683 11.04 -7.03 -47.52
CA LEU A 683 10.10 -5.90 -47.46
C LEU A 683 8.85 -6.25 -46.65
N ALA A 684 8.31 -7.45 -46.88
CA ALA A 684 7.20 -8.00 -46.13
C ALA A 684 7.51 -8.11 -44.63
N SER A 685 8.69 -8.61 -44.25
CA SER A 685 9.09 -8.67 -42.84
C SER A 685 9.25 -7.28 -42.23
N VAL A 686 9.87 -6.33 -42.94
CA VAL A 686 9.98 -4.93 -42.46
C VAL A 686 8.61 -4.30 -42.26
N PHE A 687 7.66 -4.53 -43.17
CA PHE A 687 6.28 -4.02 -43.01
C PHE A 687 5.59 -4.66 -41.81
N VAL A 688 5.73 -5.98 -41.61
CA VAL A 688 5.20 -6.68 -40.44
C VAL A 688 5.87 -6.18 -39.15
N ASP A 689 7.17 -5.91 -39.18
CA ASP A 689 7.93 -5.34 -38.07
C ASP A 689 7.48 -3.93 -37.76
N ILE A 690 7.22 -3.08 -38.76
CA ILE A 690 6.65 -1.74 -38.53
C ILE A 690 5.21 -1.85 -37.98
N ALA A 691 4.45 -2.85 -38.42
CA ALA A 691 3.11 -3.10 -37.90
C ALA A 691 3.11 -3.61 -36.44
N SER A 692 4.16 -4.33 -36.03
CA SER A 692 4.35 -4.86 -34.67
C SER A 692 5.14 -3.92 -33.76
N THR A 693 5.97 -3.04 -34.32
CA THR A 693 6.71 -2.00 -33.59
C THR A 693 5.76 -0.87 -33.24
N GLN A 694 4.91 -1.09 -32.24
CA GLN A 694 4.31 0.01 -31.50
C GLN A 694 4.76 0.02 -30.04
N ASN A 695 5.23 1.21 -29.67
CA ASN A 695 5.59 1.78 -28.36
C ASN A 695 4.52 1.67 -27.26
N VAL A 696 3.69 0.64 -27.26
CA VAL A 696 2.88 0.27 -26.10
C VAL A 696 3.76 -0.52 -25.14
N SER A 697 4.64 -1.39 -25.66
CA SER A 697 5.55 -2.19 -24.82
C SER A 697 6.54 -1.32 -24.04
N LEU A 698 7.29 -0.40 -24.66
CA LEU A 698 8.26 0.45 -23.95
C LEU A 698 7.63 1.40 -22.92
N LEU A 699 6.44 1.93 -23.20
CA LEU A 699 5.73 2.82 -22.28
C LEU A 699 5.16 2.03 -21.09
N LEU A 700 4.56 0.86 -21.36
CA LEU A 700 4.11 -0.07 -20.34
C LEU A 700 5.26 -0.67 -19.55
N GLU A 701 6.40 -0.98 -20.17
CA GLU A 701 7.61 -1.50 -19.54
C GLU A 701 8.20 -0.46 -18.57
N SER A 702 8.26 0.81 -19.01
CA SER A 702 8.67 1.91 -18.14
C SER A 702 7.71 2.08 -16.97
N GLU A 703 6.40 1.98 -17.22
CA GLU A 703 5.34 2.07 -16.20
C GLU A 703 5.36 0.88 -15.23
N ILE A 704 5.57 -0.36 -15.70
CA ILE A 704 5.72 -1.56 -14.88
C ILE A 704 6.94 -1.42 -13.98
N ALA A 705 8.10 -1.13 -14.56
CA ALA A 705 9.33 -0.97 -13.80
C ALA A 705 9.24 0.23 -12.83
N LYS A 706 8.53 1.30 -13.22
CA LYS A 706 8.25 2.45 -12.35
C LYS A 706 7.35 2.05 -11.17
N ARG A 707 6.23 1.35 -11.41
CA ARG A 707 5.31 0.91 -10.35
C ARG A 707 5.94 -0.08 -9.38
N ILE A 708 6.76 -1.02 -9.87
CA ILE A 708 7.51 -1.91 -8.98
C ILE A 708 8.52 -1.10 -8.17
N THR A 709 9.19 -0.11 -8.77
CA THR A 709 10.12 0.78 -8.04
C THR A 709 9.40 1.63 -6.99
N GLU A 710 8.20 2.16 -7.31
CA GLU A 710 7.34 2.89 -6.38
C GLU A 710 6.86 1.98 -5.24
N ALA A 711 6.38 0.77 -5.54
CA ALA A 711 5.96 -0.20 -4.53
C ALA A 711 7.13 -0.62 -3.61
N VAL A 712 8.32 -0.86 -4.16
CA VAL A 712 9.54 -1.11 -3.36
C VAL A 712 9.90 0.11 -2.52
N SER A 713 9.80 1.32 -3.08
CA SER A 713 10.06 2.57 -2.35
C SER A 713 9.07 2.78 -1.20
N ASP A 714 7.79 2.52 -1.42
CA ASP A 714 6.72 2.66 -0.44
C ASP A 714 6.87 1.61 0.66
N LYS A 715 7.16 0.35 0.30
CA LYS A 715 7.42 -0.73 1.27
C LYS A 715 8.70 -0.45 2.08
N LEU A 716 9.78 0.00 1.43
CA LEU A 716 10.97 0.47 2.12
C LEU A 716 10.66 1.67 3.05
N SER A 717 9.72 2.53 2.67
CA SER A 717 9.31 3.68 3.46
C SER A 717 8.46 3.32 4.67
N LEU A 718 7.49 2.43 4.49
CA LEU A 718 6.63 1.94 5.56
C LEU A 718 7.42 1.08 6.55
N GLU A 719 8.26 0.16 6.08
CA GLU A 719 8.98 -0.81 6.93
C GLU A 719 10.24 -0.23 7.56
N TYR A 720 10.95 0.67 6.88
CA TYR A 720 12.26 1.16 7.34
C TYR A 720 12.37 2.67 7.51
N PHE A 721 11.40 3.45 7.04
CA PHE A 721 11.45 4.91 7.20
C PHE A 721 10.34 5.49 8.09
N GLY A 722 9.35 4.69 8.49
CA GLY A 722 8.21 5.11 9.30
C GLY A 722 7.24 6.01 8.51
N SER A 723 5.94 5.79 8.71
CA SER A 723 4.83 6.53 8.11
C SER A 723 4.76 7.99 8.54
#